data_AF-A0A6N2W489-F1
#
_entry.id   AF-A0A6N2W489-F1
#
_cell.length_a   1.000
_cell.length_b   1.000
_cell.length_c   1.000
_cell.angle_alpha   90.00
_cell.angle_beta   90.00
_cell.angle_gamma   90.00
#
_symmetry.space_group_name_H-M   'P 1'
#
loop_
_entity.id
_entity.type
_entity.pdbx_description
1 polymer ?
#
loop_
_entity_poly.entity_id
_entity_poly.type
_entity_poly.pdbx_seq_one_letter_code
_entity_poly.pdbx_strand_id
1 'polypeptide(L)'
;MRVMNKRKLLRLLDTMQSMHRVIAAADMQCMSGYVEDCCQAAAAIDETVKKSISNMEKIAEDEAISNLLAAYRSNLSSLHTCAASGMLRASVLSGLDDILDQAASLITGLPDTFLVVFMPYKAEMWDSMESIWLACREDPACECRVMPLPYYEYDKARGGWRQCYDGERFPKEVPVTDYRQYSLESACPDLAYIHNPYDDCNYVTSIDPAYYSSELKKYVGKLVYVPYYVTSGFFSQWELPAYRNVDYMIIQSEFVKESMREMHYYHKVLPLGSPKLDKVIQTCRSGAQMPEEWRPVLEGRKSLMLNTSINRFLSDGEHMLKKLKLVFDTFKRQNRVALIWRPHPLLEATIRSIRPDLLEEYRSLTVDFMDSHIGIWDDTQDITNTVAIADGYIGENATSVVNLFMAAGKPVFILNNFITGSFTQEEKQRFKIADAVSHEGKLWMTGAEYNALVCMEPQDGRIDLADRLKGQPKWKPAYLFMAARGNALYLSPSASGMPMAYDMKTGEQMPLFEQQQDVNLCFQRIFCYGNRIFYVPSYRNPIMEYDCDTKQWKFHEAWMDGLLKGAGAKEWAQKAANRELGITSDACGSGEYLWISAPYTNQLLRFSMADSTYAFFTAGEEDTGYSGMAVDKDCIWLAEVKTRDVVRWDIRTGETRRFRVSGRLSSRKWRYDELPYATGLLNMGQYLVIIPSFSNGIIRFDKATGGMTVLAAEFFGQADLEANGYCPQYHGTCSFAKKMDDKTILVQRCRDGKTAAINVEDNTYTAFYPTLSDEDYGKLTKGEDGFEKIEKKYGFFCYESRIFSLGGFMDALAEGKLKAVRSRQMKELETMAANLDGTCGKKVHAHMMRILQGETI
;
A
#
# COMPACT_ATOMS: atom_id res chain seq x y z
N MET A 1 40.01 17.74 6.78
CA MET A 1 39.80 18.83 5.80
C MET A 1 38.63 18.47 4.92
N ARG A 2 37.74 19.42 4.60
CA ARG A 2 36.60 19.15 3.70
C ARG A 2 37.05 18.60 2.35
N VAL A 3 36.48 17.47 1.91
CA VAL A 3 36.87 16.80 0.67
C VAL A 3 36.71 17.70 -0.55
N MET A 4 35.62 18.47 -0.63
CA MET A 4 35.43 19.44 -1.70
C MET A 4 36.50 20.55 -1.71
N ASN A 5 36.91 21.06 -0.56
CA ASN A 5 37.99 22.05 -0.48
C ASN A 5 39.31 21.42 -0.92
N LYS A 6 39.62 20.22 -0.42
CA LYS A 6 40.81 19.46 -0.79
C LYS A 6 40.91 19.26 -2.32
N ARG A 7 39.81 18.84 -2.96
CA ARG A 7 39.72 18.72 -4.43
C ARG A 7 39.92 20.05 -5.16
N LYS A 8 39.36 21.15 -4.66
CA LYS A 8 39.56 22.49 -5.22
C LYS A 8 41.02 22.93 -5.13
N LEU A 9 41.68 22.69 -4.00
CA LEU A 9 43.10 23.02 -3.81
C LEU A 9 44.00 22.20 -4.74
N LEU A 10 43.79 20.88 -4.85
CA LEU A 10 44.58 20.03 -5.74
C LEU A 10 44.44 20.44 -7.21
N ARG A 11 43.22 20.75 -7.67
CA ARG A 11 43.01 21.28 -9.04
C ARG A 11 43.70 22.63 -9.25
N LEU A 12 43.75 23.48 -8.22
CA LEU A 12 44.43 24.77 -8.31
C LEU A 12 45.95 24.57 -8.44
N LEU A 13 46.53 23.61 -7.70
CA LEU A 13 47.93 23.23 -7.85
C LEU A 13 48.23 22.68 -9.27
N ASP A 14 47.39 21.80 -9.80
CA ASP A 14 47.52 21.30 -11.19
C ASP A 14 47.44 22.44 -12.22
N THR A 15 46.59 23.44 -11.96
CA THR A 15 46.45 24.63 -12.81
C THR A 15 47.71 25.50 -12.74
N MET A 16 48.31 25.65 -11.56
CA MET A 16 49.58 26.37 -11.38
C MET A 16 50.73 25.67 -12.11
N GLN A 17 50.83 24.34 -12.05
CA GLN A 17 51.80 23.56 -12.84
C GLN A 17 51.58 23.74 -14.35
N SER A 18 50.31 23.75 -14.79
CA SER A 18 49.98 24.05 -16.18
C SER A 18 50.40 25.47 -16.58
N MET A 19 50.26 26.44 -15.67
CA MET A 19 50.70 27.82 -15.87
C MET A 19 52.23 27.93 -15.99
N HIS A 20 53.00 27.11 -15.28
CA HIS A 20 54.47 27.07 -15.44
C HIS A 20 54.89 26.77 -16.88
N ARG A 21 54.15 25.91 -17.59
CA ARG A 21 54.43 25.62 -19.02
C ARG A 21 54.18 26.83 -19.91
N VAL A 22 53.18 27.66 -19.57
CA VAL A 22 52.89 28.92 -20.27
C VAL A 22 54.00 29.94 -19.97
N ILE A 23 54.40 30.08 -18.71
CA ILE A 23 55.49 30.97 -18.26
C ILE A 23 56.82 30.62 -18.95
N ALA A 24 57.09 29.33 -19.19
CA ALA A 24 58.28 28.89 -19.90
C ALA A 24 58.37 29.45 -21.34
N ALA A 25 57.23 29.64 -22.01
CA ALA A 25 57.13 30.09 -23.39
C ALA A 25 56.78 31.58 -23.57
N ALA A 26 56.42 32.28 -22.49
CA ALA A 26 55.97 33.67 -22.52
C ALA A 26 57.13 34.69 -22.63
N ASP A 27 56.84 35.83 -23.27
CA ASP A 27 57.72 37.00 -23.24
C ASP A 27 57.75 37.66 -21.84
N MET A 28 58.72 38.55 -21.62
CA MET A 28 58.93 39.18 -20.31
C MET A 28 57.76 40.06 -19.84
N GLN A 29 56.91 40.55 -20.75
CA GLN A 29 55.83 41.49 -20.43
C GLN A 29 54.54 40.76 -20.06
N CYS A 30 54.26 39.60 -20.66
CA CYS A 30 53.16 38.71 -20.27
C CYS A 30 53.49 37.87 -19.02
N MET A 31 54.78 37.60 -18.76
CA MET A 31 55.22 36.78 -17.61
C MET A 31 54.81 37.36 -16.25
N SER A 32 54.87 38.69 -16.08
CA SER A 32 54.62 39.31 -14.77
C SER A 32 53.19 39.08 -14.27
N GLY A 33 52.20 39.08 -15.16
CA GLY A 33 50.80 38.79 -14.82
C GLY A 33 50.61 37.34 -14.35
N TYR A 34 51.17 36.37 -15.07
CA TYR A 34 51.07 34.96 -14.68
C TYR A 34 51.81 34.64 -13.37
N VAL A 35 52.93 35.30 -13.11
CA VAL A 35 53.66 35.17 -11.83
C VAL A 35 52.83 35.74 -10.68
N GLU A 36 52.17 36.87 -10.89
CA GLU A 36 51.27 37.47 -9.89
C GLU A 36 50.07 36.54 -9.60
N ASP A 37 49.43 35.99 -10.63
CA ASP A 37 48.33 35.03 -10.48
C ASP A 37 48.73 33.80 -9.67
N CYS A 38 49.90 33.20 -9.96
CA CYS A 38 50.43 32.07 -9.20
C CYS A 38 50.77 32.43 -7.75
N CYS A 39 51.29 33.64 -7.49
CA CYS A 39 51.54 34.13 -6.13
C CYS A 39 50.24 34.31 -5.33
N GLN A 40 49.20 34.87 -5.96
CA GLN A 40 47.88 35.02 -5.35
C GLN A 40 47.23 33.67 -5.08
N ALA A 41 47.32 32.73 -6.03
CA ALA A 41 46.84 31.36 -5.86
C ALA A 41 47.53 30.65 -4.69
N ALA A 42 48.86 30.73 -4.60
CA ALA A 42 49.61 30.15 -3.48
C ALA A 42 49.20 30.75 -2.12
N ALA A 43 48.94 32.05 -2.05
CA ALA A 43 48.44 32.71 -0.83
C ALA A 43 47.02 32.24 -0.46
N ALA A 44 46.14 32.09 -1.44
CA ALA A 44 44.77 31.62 -1.21
C ALA A 44 44.73 30.14 -0.75
N ILE A 45 45.63 29.29 -1.28
CA ILE A 45 45.79 27.91 -0.82
C ILE A 45 46.22 27.90 0.65
N ASP A 46 47.27 28.66 0.99
CA ASP A 46 47.80 28.79 2.35
C ASP A 46 46.71 29.22 3.35
N GLU A 47 45.94 30.26 3.03
CA GLU A 47 44.85 30.74 3.87
C GLU A 47 43.73 29.68 4.05
N THR A 48 43.38 28.97 2.98
CA THR A 48 42.34 27.93 3.00
C THR A 48 42.76 26.72 3.84
N VAL A 49 44.03 26.33 3.76
CA VAL A 49 44.62 25.25 4.57
C VAL A 49 44.61 25.64 6.05
N LYS A 50 45.07 26.85 6.39
CA LYS A 50 45.04 27.39 7.76
C LYS A 50 43.65 27.39 8.38
N LYS A 51 42.64 27.89 7.64
CA LYS A 51 41.22 27.85 8.07
C LYS A 51 40.68 26.43 8.26
N SER A 52 41.23 25.46 7.52
CA SER A 52 40.80 24.06 7.58
C SER A 52 41.49 23.25 8.68
N ILE A 53 42.69 23.66 9.11
CA ILE A 53 43.50 22.98 10.13
C ILE A 53 43.34 23.60 11.53
N SER A 54 42.93 24.87 11.66
CA SER A 54 42.75 25.54 12.96
C SER A 54 41.80 24.83 13.94
N ASN A 55 41.01 23.86 13.46
CA ASN A 55 40.11 23.04 14.27
C ASN A 55 40.67 21.63 14.59
N MET A 56 41.90 21.30 14.20
CA MET A 56 42.57 20.00 14.42
C MET A 56 43.89 20.20 15.20
N GLU A 57 44.24 19.26 16.10
CA GLU A 57 45.47 19.27 16.94
C GLU A 57 46.80 19.08 16.15
N LYS A 58 46.86 19.46 14.86
CA LYS A 58 47.99 19.18 13.95
C LYS A 58 48.66 20.43 13.39
N ILE A 59 49.28 21.21 14.28
CA ILE A 59 49.99 22.46 13.95
C ILE A 59 51.20 22.22 13.01
N ALA A 60 51.87 21.06 13.11
CA ALA A 60 53.09 20.77 12.35
C ALA A 60 52.87 20.58 10.83
N GLU A 61 51.72 20.05 10.40
CA GLU A 61 51.41 19.84 8.98
C GLU A 61 51.03 21.17 8.29
N ASP A 62 50.36 22.08 9.00
CA ASP A 62 50.06 23.45 8.55
C ASP A 62 51.34 24.26 8.34
N GLU A 63 52.27 24.21 9.30
CA GLU A 63 53.57 24.87 9.18
C GLU A 63 54.37 24.34 7.98
N ALA A 64 54.34 23.03 7.71
CA ALA A 64 55.04 22.44 6.58
C ALA A 64 54.47 22.93 5.23
N ILE A 65 53.15 22.94 5.06
CA ILE A 65 52.49 23.44 3.82
C ILE A 65 52.73 24.94 3.67
N SER A 66 52.58 25.72 4.74
CA SER A 66 52.85 27.16 4.77
C SER A 66 54.29 27.47 4.33
N ASN A 67 55.26 26.71 4.83
CA ASN A 67 56.68 26.88 4.49
C ASN A 67 56.96 26.54 3.02
N LEU A 68 56.36 25.47 2.49
CA LEU A 68 56.47 25.11 1.07
C LEU A 68 55.89 26.21 0.17
N LEU A 69 54.71 26.74 0.48
CA LEU A 69 54.08 27.81 -0.30
C LEU A 69 54.80 29.16 -0.15
N ALA A 70 55.45 29.42 0.98
CA ALA A 70 56.36 30.56 1.15
C ALA A 70 57.62 30.40 0.28
N ALA A 71 58.23 29.22 0.28
CA ALA A 71 59.38 28.89 -0.58
C ALA A 71 59.01 28.98 -2.07
N TYR A 72 57.83 28.50 -2.45
CA TYR A 72 57.29 28.63 -3.81
C TYR A 72 57.22 30.09 -4.25
N ARG A 73 56.59 30.97 -3.46
CA ARG A 73 56.48 32.41 -3.77
C ARG A 73 57.85 33.09 -3.88
N SER A 74 58.77 32.77 -2.98
CA SER A 74 60.15 33.28 -3.02
C SER A 74 60.87 32.88 -4.31
N ASN A 75 60.82 31.60 -4.67
CA ASN A 75 61.46 31.07 -5.87
C ASN A 75 60.80 31.59 -7.16
N LEU A 76 59.47 31.79 -7.15
CA LEU A 76 58.74 32.35 -8.29
C LEU A 76 59.15 33.80 -8.59
N SER A 77 59.37 34.62 -7.56
CA SER A 77 59.86 36.01 -7.73
C SER A 77 61.30 36.09 -8.29
N SER A 78 62.08 35.02 -8.12
CA SER A 78 63.44 34.90 -8.67
C SER A 78 63.46 34.63 -10.19
N LEU A 79 62.31 34.37 -10.83
CA LEU A 79 62.22 34.17 -12.28
C LEU A 79 62.65 35.42 -13.08
N HIS A 80 62.46 36.62 -12.52
CA HIS A 80 62.88 37.88 -13.15
C HIS A 80 64.40 38.07 -13.19
N THR A 81 65.16 37.42 -12.31
CA THR A 81 66.62 37.54 -12.23
C THR A 81 67.36 36.40 -12.94
N CYS A 82 66.64 35.39 -13.46
CA CYS A 82 67.24 34.21 -14.10
C CYS A 82 68.23 34.55 -15.23
N ALA A 83 67.90 35.55 -16.06
CA ALA A 83 68.77 36.00 -17.15
C ALA A 83 70.06 36.68 -16.66
N ALA A 84 70.00 37.42 -15.56
CA ALA A 84 71.15 38.08 -14.95
C ALA A 84 72.04 37.11 -14.16
N SER A 85 71.46 36.02 -13.66
CA SER A 85 72.12 35.02 -12.81
C SER A 85 72.61 33.78 -13.57
N GLY A 86 72.45 33.72 -14.89
CA GLY A 86 72.87 32.58 -15.72
C GLY A 86 72.06 31.29 -15.50
N MET A 87 70.90 31.36 -14.84
CA MET A 87 70.04 30.21 -14.57
C MET A 87 69.06 29.94 -15.72
N LEU A 88 68.86 28.67 -16.04
CA LEU A 88 67.85 28.24 -17.00
C LEU A 88 66.45 28.38 -16.38
N ARG A 89 65.58 29.15 -17.02
CA ARG A 89 64.18 29.33 -16.58
C ARG A 89 63.45 28.00 -16.36
N ALA A 90 63.71 27.02 -17.23
CA ALA A 90 63.13 25.69 -17.16
C ALA A 90 63.54 24.91 -15.89
N SER A 91 64.78 25.05 -15.40
CA SER A 91 65.21 24.34 -14.19
C SER A 91 64.59 24.93 -12.92
N VAL A 92 64.37 26.24 -12.87
CA VAL A 92 63.66 26.91 -11.76
C VAL A 92 62.20 26.49 -11.73
N LEU A 93 61.54 26.43 -12.90
CA LEU A 93 60.15 25.97 -13.01
C LEU A 93 59.99 24.50 -12.60
N SER A 94 60.93 23.62 -12.96
CA SER A 94 60.92 22.22 -12.50
C SER A 94 61.01 22.11 -10.98
N GLY A 95 61.87 22.90 -10.32
CA GLY A 95 61.94 22.92 -8.86
C GLY A 95 60.70 23.52 -8.19
N LEU A 96 59.96 24.39 -8.89
CA LEU A 96 58.66 24.89 -8.44
C LEU A 96 57.57 23.80 -8.57
N ASP A 97 57.59 23.00 -9.64
CA ASP A 97 56.70 21.85 -9.80
C ASP A 97 56.90 20.83 -8.65
N ASP A 98 58.16 20.54 -8.28
CA ASP A 98 58.48 19.66 -7.14
C ASP A 98 57.91 20.18 -5.81
N ILE A 99 57.87 21.50 -5.61
CA ILE A 99 57.27 22.12 -4.42
C ILE A 99 55.74 21.98 -4.46
N LEU A 100 55.11 22.16 -5.63
CA LEU A 100 53.67 21.96 -5.79
C LEU A 100 53.27 20.50 -5.60
N ASP A 101 54.08 19.54 -6.07
CA ASP A 101 53.86 18.10 -5.86
C ASP A 101 53.98 17.72 -4.38
N GLN A 102 54.97 18.26 -3.66
CA GLN A 102 55.10 18.08 -2.22
C GLN A 102 53.89 18.67 -1.46
N ALA A 103 53.45 19.87 -1.83
CA ALA A 103 52.26 20.48 -1.26
C ALA A 103 51.00 19.64 -1.56
N ALA A 104 50.85 19.12 -2.77
CA ALA A 104 49.76 18.24 -3.17
C ALA A 104 49.77 16.93 -2.36
N SER A 105 50.94 16.33 -2.14
CA SER A 105 51.12 15.13 -1.31
C SER A 105 50.72 15.38 0.14
N LEU A 106 51.15 16.49 0.74
CA LEU A 106 50.78 16.85 2.11
C LEU A 106 49.27 17.12 2.24
N ILE A 107 48.70 17.89 1.31
CA ILE A 107 47.25 18.14 1.27
C ILE A 107 46.48 16.83 1.12
N THR A 108 46.97 15.90 0.29
CA THR A 108 46.39 14.55 0.11
C THR A 108 46.45 13.73 1.39
N GLY A 109 47.52 13.84 2.17
CA GLY A 109 47.69 13.16 3.47
C GLY A 109 46.81 13.69 4.60
N LEU A 110 46.18 14.87 4.44
CA LEU A 110 45.26 15.40 5.45
C LEU A 110 44.00 14.51 5.54
N PRO A 111 43.51 14.18 6.76
CA PRO A 111 42.29 13.40 6.94
C PRO A 111 41.09 14.06 6.24
N ASP A 112 40.26 13.25 5.60
CA ASP A 112 39.05 13.73 4.93
C ASP A 112 37.95 14.02 5.95
N THR A 113 37.23 15.11 5.71
CA THR A 113 36.02 15.49 6.46
C THR A 113 34.89 15.69 5.46
N PHE A 114 33.71 15.12 5.70
CA PHE A 114 32.55 15.23 4.83
C PHE A 114 31.52 16.19 5.44
N LEU A 115 31.08 17.17 4.66
CA LEU A 115 29.98 18.04 5.05
C LEU A 115 28.64 17.37 4.70
N VAL A 116 27.86 17.03 5.73
CA VAL A 116 26.55 16.38 5.61
C VAL A 116 25.45 17.35 6.07
N VAL A 117 24.47 17.60 5.21
CA VAL A 117 23.36 18.53 5.50
C VAL A 117 22.01 17.81 5.48
N PHE A 118 21.24 17.96 6.54
CA PHE A 118 19.87 17.45 6.63
C PHE A 118 18.89 18.59 6.33
N MET A 119 18.00 18.41 5.36
CA MET A 119 17.07 19.43 4.87
C MET A 119 15.59 19.01 5.00
N PRO A 120 15.07 18.86 6.24
CA PRO A 120 13.65 18.61 6.47
C PRO A 120 12.81 19.89 6.29
N TYR A 121 11.68 19.85 5.60
CA TYR A 121 10.77 21.01 5.55
C TYR A 121 9.76 21.12 6.72
N LYS A 122 9.51 20.04 7.49
CA LYS A 122 8.58 20.01 8.63
C LYS A 122 9.19 19.29 9.84
N ALA A 123 9.01 19.87 11.03
CA ALA A 123 9.54 19.31 12.29
C ALA A 123 8.86 17.99 12.66
N GLU A 124 7.56 17.85 12.41
CA GLU A 124 6.77 16.64 12.69
C GLU A 124 7.22 15.39 11.90
N MET A 125 8.03 15.58 10.85
CA MET A 125 8.55 14.52 9.98
C MET A 125 10.04 14.26 10.20
N TRP A 126 10.65 14.91 11.21
CA TRP A 126 12.08 14.79 11.54
C TRP A 126 12.49 13.38 11.92
N ASP A 127 11.56 12.59 12.46
CA ASP A 127 11.78 11.19 12.84
C ASP A 127 12.25 10.29 11.67
N SER A 128 12.05 10.72 10.43
CA SER A 128 12.55 10.06 9.24
C SER A 128 14.05 10.26 8.96
N MET A 129 14.70 11.19 9.66
CA MET A 129 16.13 11.51 9.50
C MET A 129 16.92 11.44 10.81
N GLU A 130 16.24 11.55 11.95
CA GLU A 130 16.87 11.69 13.27
C GLU A 130 17.92 10.61 13.55
N SER A 131 17.64 9.33 13.28
CA SER A 131 18.60 8.26 13.55
C SER A 131 19.81 8.25 12.61
N ILE A 132 19.69 8.80 11.39
CA ILE A 132 20.81 9.04 10.48
C ILE A 132 21.64 10.22 11.02
N TRP A 133 20.98 11.30 11.42
CA TRP A 133 21.62 12.48 12.00
C TRP A 133 22.42 12.15 13.26
N LEU A 134 21.85 11.34 14.17
CA LEU A 134 22.56 10.88 15.37
C LEU A 134 23.85 10.13 15.00
N ALA A 135 23.78 9.21 14.03
CA ALA A 135 24.96 8.47 13.56
C ALA A 135 26.00 9.39 12.92
N CYS A 136 25.56 10.37 12.11
CA CYS A 136 26.44 11.33 11.45
C CYS A 136 27.10 12.30 12.44
N ARG A 137 26.39 12.72 13.49
CA ARG A 137 26.91 13.61 14.54
C ARG A 137 28.00 12.95 15.37
N GLU A 138 27.91 11.63 15.57
CA GLU A 138 28.88 10.84 16.31
C GLU A 138 30.12 10.45 15.47
N ASP A 139 30.11 10.72 14.16
CA ASP A 139 31.18 10.36 13.24
C ASP A 139 32.23 11.48 13.14
N PRO A 140 33.49 11.26 13.58
CA PRO A 140 34.54 12.28 13.53
C PRO A 140 34.97 12.64 12.09
N ALA A 141 34.63 11.83 11.09
CA ALA A 141 34.87 12.15 9.69
C ALA A 141 33.80 13.09 9.12
N CYS A 142 32.78 13.47 9.89
CA CYS A 142 31.66 14.28 9.41
C CYS A 142 31.56 15.65 10.11
N GLU A 143 31.26 16.68 9.32
CA GLU A 143 30.66 17.91 9.80
C GLU A 143 29.17 17.87 9.47
N CYS A 144 28.31 17.83 10.49
CA CYS A 144 26.87 17.68 10.32
C CYS A 144 26.11 19.00 10.54
N ARG A 145 25.16 19.33 9.67
CA ARG A 145 24.24 20.47 9.84
C ARG A 145 22.79 20.08 9.60
N VAL A 146 21.87 20.68 10.36
CA VAL A 146 20.43 20.56 10.13
C VAL A 146 19.91 21.92 9.69
N MET A 147 19.43 22.00 8.45
CA MET A 147 18.91 23.23 7.87
C MET A 147 17.49 22.98 7.35
N PRO A 148 16.46 23.23 8.18
CA PRO A 148 15.09 23.07 7.75
C PRO A 148 14.76 23.97 6.55
N LEU A 149 13.94 23.48 5.63
CA LEU A 149 13.59 24.24 4.43
C LEU A 149 12.35 25.11 4.67
N PRO A 150 12.33 26.37 4.18
CA PRO A 150 11.10 27.13 4.10
C PRO A 150 10.14 26.48 3.10
N TYR A 151 8.85 26.66 3.33
CA TYR A 151 7.81 26.06 2.49
C TYR A 151 6.55 26.93 2.47
N TYR A 152 5.62 26.60 1.58
CA TYR A 152 4.34 27.27 1.40
C TYR A 152 3.20 26.30 1.67
N GLU A 153 2.15 26.76 2.34
CA GLU A 153 0.88 26.04 2.52
C GLU A 153 -0.25 26.82 1.86
N TYR A 154 -1.14 26.12 1.16
CA TYR A 154 -2.31 26.74 0.54
C TYR A 154 -3.40 27.00 1.58
N ASP A 155 -3.66 28.27 1.88
CA ASP A 155 -4.74 28.70 2.76
C ASP A 155 -6.03 28.86 1.95
N LYS A 156 -6.91 27.86 2.03
CA LYS A 156 -8.21 27.88 1.36
C LYS A 156 -9.10 29.04 1.82
N ALA A 157 -9.00 29.49 3.07
CA ALA A 157 -9.84 30.57 3.59
C ALA A 157 -9.40 31.93 3.04
N ARG A 158 -8.10 32.10 2.76
CA ARG A 158 -7.53 33.32 2.18
C ARG A 158 -7.36 33.26 0.66
N GLY A 159 -7.54 32.10 0.04
CA GLY A 159 -7.38 31.91 -1.39
C GLY A 159 -5.95 32.12 -1.89
N GLY A 160 -4.95 31.76 -1.08
CA GLY A 160 -3.55 32.04 -1.41
C GLY A 160 -2.54 31.21 -0.63
N TRP A 161 -1.28 31.28 -1.05
CA TRP A 161 -0.17 30.59 -0.41
C TRP A 161 0.40 31.40 0.76
N ARG A 162 0.67 30.72 1.88
CA ARG A 162 1.33 31.29 3.06
C ARG A 162 2.70 30.65 3.23
N GLN A 163 3.74 31.48 3.35
CA GLN A 163 5.09 31.00 3.67
C GLN A 163 5.16 30.56 5.15
N CYS A 164 5.82 29.44 5.39
CA CYS A 164 5.99 28.78 6.68
C CYS A 164 7.47 28.39 6.87
N TYR A 165 7.90 28.30 8.14
CA TYR A 165 9.23 27.85 8.51
C TYR A 165 9.20 27.21 9.90
N ASP A 166 9.66 25.96 10.00
CA ASP A 166 9.55 25.13 11.20
C ASP A 166 10.82 25.11 12.07
N GLY A 167 11.83 25.94 11.77
CA GLY A 167 13.15 25.85 12.41
C GLY A 167 13.15 25.90 13.95
N GLU A 168 12.23 26.66 14.55
CA GLU A 168 12.09 26.78 16.02
C GLU A 168 11.30 25.61 16.66
N ARG A 169 10.67 24.76 15.85
CA ARG A 169 9.84 23.63 16.32
C ARG A 169 10.60 22.32 16.47
N PHE A 170 11.88 22.29 16.07
CA PHE A 170 12.73 21.11 16.24
C PHE A 170 13.08 20.87 17.72
N PRO A 171 13.38 19.62 18.12
CA PRO A 171 13.86 19.33 19.46
C PRO A 171 15.10 20.19 19.80
N LYS A 172 15.20 20.64 21.06
CA LYS A 172 16.24 21.61 21.48
C LYS A 172 17.66 21.09 21.32
N GLU A 173 17.82 19.77 21.35
CA GLU A 173 19.08 19.05 21.13
C GLU A 173 19.54 19.05 19.67
N VAL A 174 18.67 19.45 18.73
CA VAL A 174 18.99 19.54 17.30
C VAL A 174 19.48 20.96 16.99
N PRO A 175 20.77 21.14 16.63
CA PRO A 175 21.31 22.46 16.31
C PRO A 175 20.85 22.90 14.91
N VAL A 176 19.76 23.66 14.87
CA VAL A 176 19.18 24.19 13.63
C VAL A 176 20.02 25.35 13.09
N THR A 177 20.39 25.26 11.82
CA THR A 177 20.98 26.33 11.03
C THR A 177 19.87 27.04 10.25
N ASP A 178 19.70 28.35 10.44
CA ASP A 178 18.72 29.13 9.69
C ASP A 178 19.12 29.22 8.20
N TYR A 179 18.18 28.87 7.31
CA TYR A 179 18.40 28.86 5.86
C TYR A 179 18.83 30.23 5.31
N ARG A 180 18.42 31.33 5.95
CA ARG A 180 18.76 32.70 5.54
C ARG A 180 20.21 33.05 5.78
N GLN A 181 20.88 32.31 6.66
CA GLN A 181 22.26 32.54 7.07
C GLN A 181 23.23 31.51 6.47
N TYR A 182 22.73 30.62 5.60
CA TYR A 182 23.50 29.51 5.06
C TYR A 182 23.40 29.40 3.55
N SER A 183 24.55 29.49 2.87
CA SER A 183 24.65 29.33 1.42
C SER A 183 25.12 27.92 1.05
N LEU A 184 24.26 27.17 0.35
CA LEU A 184 24.61 25.85 -0.21
C LEU A 184 25.69 25.97 -1.30
N GLU A 185 25.64 27.04 -2.10
CA GLU A 185 26.64 27.32 -3.15
C GLU A 185 28.04 27.46 -2.55
N SER A 186 28.18 28.25 -1.48
CA SER A 186 29.47 28.46 -0.83
C SER A 186 29.90 27.23 -0.03
N ALA A 187 28.95 26.53 0.61
CA ALA A 187 29.25 25.39 1.47
C ALA A 187 29.60 24.12 0.69
N CYS A 188 29.04 23.93 -0.51
CA CYS A 188 29.14 22.75 -1.37
C CYS A 188 29.11 21.42 -0.58
N PRO A 189 27.98 21.04 0.05
CA PRO A 189 27.90 19.82 0.85
C PRO A 189 28.29 18.57 0.06
N ASP A 190 29.04 17.67 0.68
CA ASP A 190 29.40 16.37 0.09
C ASP A 190 28.15 15.48 -0.03
N LEU A 191 27.26 15.57 0.95
CA LEU A 191 26.03 14.78 1.06
C LEU A 191 24.90 15.63 1.64
N ALA A 192 23.69 15.49 1.10
CA ALA A 192 22.51 16.03 1.75
C ALA A 192 21.29 15.09 1.68
N TYR A 193 20.49 15.15 2.73
CA TYR A 193 19.25 14.39 2.87
C TYR A 193 18.03 15.30 2.71
N ILE A 194 17.07 14.88 1.88
CA ILE A 194 15.74 15.49 1.75
C ILE A 194 14.66 14.44 2.01
N HIS A 195 13.49 14.88 2.50
CA HIS A 195 12.34 13.98 2.72
C HIS A 195 11.08 14.37 1.96
N ASN A 196 11.06 15.52 1.29
CA ASN A 196 9.93 15.91 0.46
C ASN A 196 10.28 15.61 -1.01
N PRO A 197 9.55 14.71 -1.70
CA PRO A 197 9.86 14.36 -3.08
C PRO A 197 9.12 15.21 -4.13
N TYR A 198 8.21 16.09 -3.71
CA TYR A 198 7.18 16.65 -4.60
C TYR A 198 7.59 17.91 -5.34
N ASP A 199 8.56 18.69 -4.84
CA ASP A 199 8.88 20.03 -5.35
C ASP A 199 7.61 20.88 -5.59
N ASP A 200 7.28 21.20 -6.84
CA ASP A 200 6.12 22.01 -7.28
C ASP A 200 4.83 21.20 -7.52
N CYS A 201 4.88 19.87 -7.41
CA CYS A 201 3.78 18.98 -7.81
C CYS A 201 2.73 18.71 -6.71
N ASN A 202 2.84 19.34 -5.53
CA ASN A 202 1.88 19.20 -4.44
C ASN A 202 1.02 20.46 -4.28
N TYR A 203 -0.28 20.32 -4.57
CA TYR A 203 -1.27 21.41 -4.58
C TYR A 203 -1.67 21.94 -3.20
N VAL A 204 -1.20 21.32 -2.11
CA VAL A 204 -1.52 21.73 -0.73
C VAL A 204 -0.31 22.33 -0.04
N THR A 205 0.88 21.80 -0.30
CA THR A 205 2.14 22.26 0.30
C THR A 205 3.30 22.14 -0.68
N SER A 206 4.10 23.17 -0.88
CA SER A 206 5.31 23.13 -1.73
C SER A 206 6.49 23.73 -0.98
N ILE A 207 7.68 23.13 -1.10
CA ILE A 207 8.90 23.74 -0.56
C ILE A 207 9.25 25.00 -1.36
N ASP A 208 10.05 25.90 -0.81
CA ASP A 208 10.46 27.10 -1.53
C ASP A 208 11.24 26.71 -2.82
N PRO A 209 10.90 27.30 -3.99
CA PRO A 209 11.51 26.93 -5.28
C PRO A 209 13.03 26.99 -5.32
N ALA A 210 13.66 27.84 -4.49
CA ALA A 210 15.12 27.92 -4.39
C ALA A 210 15.76 26.61 -3.88
N TYR A 211 14.96 25.72 -3.28
CA TYR A 211 15.38 24.45 -2.71
C TYR A 211 14.72 23.23 -3.39
N TYR A 212 14.16 23.40 -4.59
CA TYR A 212 13.75 22.26 -5.40
C TYR A 212 14.91 21.32 -5.68
N SER A 213 14.62 20.04 -5.83
CA SER A 213 15.64 19.00 -5.98
C SER A 213 16.62 19.28 -7.13
N SER A 214 16.16 19.90 -8.23
CA SER A 214 17.01 20.33 -9.35
C SER A 214 17.95 21.48 -8.99
N GLU A 215 17.53 22.40 -8.11
CA GLU A 215 18.34 23.51 -7.62
C GLU A 215 19.37 23.02 -6.59
N LEU A 216 18.96 22.16 -5.66
CA LEU A 216 19.86 21.54 -4.67
C LEU A 216 21.00 20.77 -5.35
N LYS A 217 20.69 20.03 -6.41
CA LYS A 217 21.66 19.16 -7.10
C LYS A 217 22.81 19.93 -7.77
N LYS A 218 22.67 21.25 -7.98
CA LYS A 218 23.76 22.11 -8.50
C LYS A 218 24.92 22.27 -7.52
N TYR A 219 24.65 22.18 -6.22
CA TYR A 219 25.62 22.51 -5.18
C TYR A 219 25.96 21.34 -4.26
N VAL A 220 25.12 20.30 -4.23
CA VAL A 220 25.31 19.11 -3.38
C VAL A 220 25.95 17.98 -4.18
N GLY A 221 27.01 17.38 -3.65
CA GLY A 221 27.68 16.22 -4.24
C GLY A 221 26.73 15.03 -4.43
N LYS A 222 26.22 14.49 -3.30
CA LYS A 222 25.22 13.42 -3.26
C LYS A 222 23.92 13.89 -2.60
N LEU A 223 22.80 13.79 -3.31
CA LEU A 223 21.47 14.12 -2.81
C LEU A 223 20.68 12.82 -2.58
N VAL A 224 20.21 12.63 -1.36
CA VAL A 224 19.55 11.39 -0.91
C VAL A 224 18.14 11.68 -0.44
N TYR A 225 17.17 10.96 -0.98
CA TYR A 225 15.79 11.03 -0.54
C TYR A 225 15.49 9.97 0.53
N VAL A 226 14.89 10.39 1.64
CA VAL A 226 14.43 9.54 2.73
C VAL A 226 12.93 9.77 2.95
N PRO A 227 12.05 8.80 2.64
CA PRO A 227 10.61 8.95 2.85
C PRO A 227 10.24 9.22 4.31
N TYR A 228 9.40 10.23 4.55
CA TYR A 228 8.86 10.54 5.89
C TYR A 228 7.69 9.64 6.32
N TYR A 229 7.35 8.63 5.52
CA TYR A 229 6.24 7.72 5.76
C TYR A 229 6.69 6.26 5.66
N VAL A 230 5.90 5.39 6.27
CA VAL A 230 6.08 3.93 6.22
C VAL A 230 4.83 3.29 5.65
N THR A 231 5.01 2.24 4.85
CA THR A 231 3.92 1.56 4.16
C THR A 231 3.88 0.09 4.55
N SER A 232 2.75 -0.57 4.29
CA SER A 232 2.62 -2.01 4.48
C SER A 232 3.34 -2.85 3.41
N GLY A 233 4.13 -2.22 2.53
CA GLY A 233 4.75 -2.83 1.35
C GLY A 233 4.24 -2.25 0.02
N PHE A 234 3.35 -1.26 0.06
CA PHE A 234 2.88 -0.53 -1.12
C PHE A 234 3.60 0.81 -1.24
N PHE A 235 4.41 0.97 -2.28
CA PHE A 235 5.00 2.24 -2.64
C PHE A 235 4.38 2.72 -3.95
N SER A 236 3.78 3.91 -3.94
CA SER A 236 3.20 4.50 -5.15
C SER A 236 4.31 4.72 -6.19
N GLN A 237 4.19 4.10 -7.37
CA GLN A 237 5.15 4.19 -8.47
C GLN A 237 5.02 5.52 -9.26
N TRP A 238 4.82 6.63 -8.55
CA TRP A 238 4.63 7.93 -9.19
C TRP A 238 5.99 8.52 -9.58
N GLU A 239 6.07 9.16 -10.74
CA GLU A 239 7.27 9.86 -11.15
C GLU A 239 7.30 11.26 -10.53
N LEU A 240 7.89 11.36 -9.33
CA LEU A 240 8.00 12.63 -8.61
C LEU A 240 9.29 13.39 -8.99
N PRO A 241 9.29 14.74 -8.98
CA PRO A 241 10.43 15.54 -9.40
C PRO A 241 11.77 15.14 -8.77
N ALA A 242 11.78 14.88 -7.45
CA ALA A 242 12.99 14.49 -6.74
C ALA A 242 13.63 13.20 -7.25
N TYR A 243 12.86 12.24 -7.76
CA TYR A 243 13.37 10.92 -8.18
C TYR A 243 14.33 11.04 -9.38
N ARG A 244 14.17 12.09 -10.19
CA ARG A 244 15.06 12.39 -11.30
C ARG A 244 16.42 12.92 -10.82
N ASN A 245 16.39 13.78 -9.80
CA ASN A 245 17.54 14.59 -9.38
C ASN A 245 18.39 13.97 -8.26
N VAL A 246 17.79 13.09 -7.43
CA VAL A 246 18.52 12.40 -6.36
C VAL A 246 19.49 11.36 -6.91
N ASP A 247 20.58 11.12 -6.18
CA ASP A 247 21.51 10.02 -6.45
C ASP A 247 21.01 8.71 -5.86
N TYR A 248 20.41 8.77 -4.65
CA TYR A 248 19.91 7.59 -3.95
C TYR A 248 18.57 7.83 -3.27
N MET A 249 17.80 6.76 -3.13
CA MET A 249 16.51 6.73 -2.45
C MET A 249 16.53 5.63 -1.39
N ILE A 250 16.36 6.00 -0.12
CA ILE A 250 16.27 5.03 0.97
C ILE A 250 14.83 4.52 1.03
N ILE A 251 14.66 3.20 1.02
CA ILE A 251 13.33 2.59 1.12
C ILE A 251 13.32 1.42 2.12
N GLN A 252 12.12 1.05 2.55
CA GLN A 252 11.93 0.11 3.65
C GLN A 252 12.44 -1.31 3.39
N SER A 253 12.29 -1.91 2.20
CA SER A 253 12.67 -3.33 2.00
C SER A 253 12.97 -3.70 0.57
N GLU A 254 13.63 -4.85 0.38
CA GLU A 254 13.89 -5.44 -0.95
C GLU A 254 12.58 -5.71 -1.70
N PHE A 255 11.54 -6.17 -1.00
CA PHE A 255 10.21 -6.37 -1.61
C PHE A 255 9.66 -5.08 -2.22
N VAL A 256 9.83 -3.95 -1.55
CA VAL A 256 9.41 -2.64 -2.07
C VAL A 256 10.29 -2.20 -3.24
N LYS A 257 11.61 -2.43 -3.17
CA LYS A 257 12.52 -2.15 -4.29
C LYS A 257 12.11 -2.94 -5.53
N GLU A 258 11.84 -4.22 -5.35
CA GLU A 258 11.47 -5.15 -6.42
C GLU A 258 10.21 -4.70 -7.17
N SER A 259 9.25 -4.12 -6.45
CA SER A 259 8.07 -3.52 -7.07
C SER A 259 8.38 -2.35 -8.02
N MET A 260 9.60 -1.81 -8.00
CA MET A 260 10.07 -0.72 -8.85
C MET A 260 11.00 -1.19 -9.98
N ARG A 261 11.11 -2.51 -10.23
CA ARG A 261 12.07 -3.09 -11.20
C ARG A 261 12.05 -2.41 -12.58
N GLU A 262 10.86 -2.07 -13.06
CA GLU A 262 10.66 -1.44 -14.37
C GLU A 262 10.88 0.09 -14.38
N MET A 263 11.22 0.69 -13.24
CA MET A 263 11.42 2.14 -13.12
C MET A 263 12.85 2.52 -13.49
N HIS A 264 13.02 3.60 -14.26
CA HIS A 264 14.33 4.07 -14.71
C HIS A 264 15.29 4.43 -13.56
N TYR A 265 14.76 4.74 -12.38
CA TYR A 265 15.52 5.05 -11.17
C TYR A 265 15.77 3.83 -10.26
N TYR A 266 15.41 2.60 -10.65
CA TYR A 266 15.59 1.39 -9.82
C TYR A 266 17.01 1.23 -9.26
N HIS A 267 18.02 1.54 -10.07
CA HIS A 267 19.44 1.48 -9.70
C HIS A 267 19.83 2.45 -8.56
N LYS A 268 19.01 3.47 -8.30
CA LYS A 268 19.21 4.46 -7.21
C LYS A 268 18.56 4.01 -5.89
N VAL A 269 17.78 2.93 -5.91
CA VAL A 269 16.92 2.52 -4.77
C VAL A 269 17.71 1.60 -3.82
N LEU A 270 17.78 2.01 -2.55
CA LEU A 270 18.53 1.35 -1.48
C LEU A 270 17.56 0.79 -0.41
N PRO A 271 17.40 -0.55 -0.31
CA PRO A 271 16.48 -1.22 0.61
C PRO A 271 17.05 -1.36 2.02
N LEU A 272 17.34 -0.23 2.67
CA LEU A 272 18.04 -0.17 3.95
C LEU A 272 17.10 -0.04 5.17
N GLY A 273 15.79 -0.04 5.00
CA GLY A 273 14.83 0.15 6.09
C GLY A 273 14.24 1.56 6.11
N SER A 274 13.56 1.91 7.21
CA SER A 274 13.04 3.26 7.43
C SER A 274 13.51 3.80 8.77
N PRO A 275 14.27 4.92 8.80
CA PRO A 275 14.68 5.56 10.04
C PRO A 275 13.52 5.95 10.95
N LYS A 276 12.34 6.24 10.38
CA LYS A 276 11.10 6.49 11.13
C LYS A 276 10.74 5.35 12.08
N LEU A 277 11.03 4.11 11.70
CA LEU A 277 10.81 2.95 12.56
C LEU A 277 11.85 2.85 13.69
N ASP A 278 13.07 3.37 13.50
CA ASP A 278 14.09 3.36 14.55
C ASP A 278 13.61 4.10 15.79
N LYS A 279 13.05 5.30 15.61
CA LYS A 279 12.53 6.10 16.73
C LYS A 279 11.49 5.32 17.53
N VAL A 280 10.50 4.73 16.85
CA VAL A 280 9.46 3.91 17.49
C VAL A 280 10.05 2.70 18.21
N ILE A 281 10.94 1.95 17.57
CA ILE A 281 11.56 0.76 18.14
C ILE A 281 12.40 1.11 19.36
N GLN A 282 13.20 2.18 19.29
CA GLN A 282 14.04 2.64 20.38
C GLN A 282 13.18 3.10 21.56
N THR A 283 12.16 3.93 21.34
CA THR A 283 11.25 4.37 22.41
C THR A 283 10.53 3.18 23.06
N CYS A 284 10.10 2.18 22.27
CA CYS A 284 9.52 0.95 22.82
C CYS A 284 10.50 0.15 23.68
N ARG A 285 11.81 0.20 23.41
CA ARG A 285 12.84 -0.53 24.16
C ARG A 285 13.35 0.22 25.39
N SER A 286 13.56 1.53 25.28
CA SER A 286 14.04 2.37 26.38
C SER A 286 12.97 2.66 27.42
N GLY A 287 11.71 2.45 27.06
CA GLY A 287 10.55 2.85 27.86
C GLY A 287 10.04 4.21 27.41
N ALA A 288 8.72 4.29 27.25
CA ALA A 288 8.01 5.53 26.97
C ALA A 288 7.81 6.36 28.23
N GLN A 289 7.83 7.69 28.11
CA GLN A 289 7.48 8.58 29.20
C GLN A 289 5.96 8.75 29.23
N MET A 290 5.29 8.05 30.15
CA MET A 290 3.85 8.20 30.32
C MET A 290 3.52 9.57 30.92
N PRO A 291 2.66 10.39 30.28
CA PRO A 291 2.17 11.64 30.88
C PRO A 291 1.54 11.37 32.25
N GLU A 292 1.76 12.26 33.21
CA GLU A 292 1.23 12.10 34.58
C GLU A 292 -0.31 12.03 34.60
N GLU A 293 -0.96 12.80 33.73
CA GLU A 293 -2.41 12.77 33.51
C GLU A 293 -2.94 11.41 32.99
N TRP A 294 -2.10 10.60 32.35
CA TRP A 294 -2.52 9.30 31.82
C TRP A 294 -2.39 8.19 32.87
N ARG A 295 -1.53 8.35 33.89
CA ARG A 295 -1.27 7.31 34.90
C ARG A 295 -2.54 6.79 35.59
N PRO A 296 -3.47 7.64 36.08
CA PRO A 296 -4.66 7.16 36.79
C PRO A 296 -5.55 6.28 35.92
N VAL A 297 -5.48 6.44 34.59
CA VAL A 297 -6.26 5.66 33.64
C VAL A 297 -5.49 4.43 33.20
N LEU A 298 -4.22 4.53 32.83
CA LEU A 298 -3.52 3.41 32.16
C LEU A 298 -2.81 2.46 33.12
N GLU A 299 -2.42 2.90 34.32
CA GLU A 299 -1.61 2.11 35.23
C GLU A 299 -2.33 0.83 35.70
N GLY A 300 -1.65 -0.31 35.62
CA GLY A 300 -2.22 -1.62 35.96
C GLY A 300 -3.19 -2.20 34.92
N ARG A 301 -3.52 -1.47 33.84
CA ARG A 301 -4.38 -1.94 32.75
C ARG A 301 -3.57 -2.20 31.48
N LYS A 302 -4.10 -3.06 30.62
CA LYS A 302 -3.65 -3.10 29.22
C LYS A 302 -4.22 -1.90 28.47
N SER A 303 -3.59 -1.49 27.39
CA SER A 303 -4.04 -0.33 26.61
C SER A 303 -4.13 -0.65 25.13
N LEU A 304 -5.16 -0.13 24.46
CA LEU A 304 -5.34 -0.23 23.02
C LEU A 304 -5.49 1.16 22.42
N MET A 305 -4.73 1.46 21.39
CA MET A 305 -4.86 2.72 20.66
C MET A 305 -5.89 2.58 19.54
N LEU A 306 -6.89 3.46 19.54
CA LEU A 306 -7.84 3.65 18.45
C LEU A 306 -7.45 4.84 17.59
N ASN A 307 -7.19 4.59 16.32
CA ASN A 307 -7.01 5.62 15.30
C ASN A 307 -8.26 5.73 14.41
N THR A 308 -8.72 6.96 14.16
CA THR A 308 -9.85 7.24 13.24
C THR A 308 -9.41 8.19 12.12
N SER A 309 -9.69 7.83 10.86
CA SER A 309 -9.24 8.61 9.70
C SER A 309 -10.33 9.51 9.09
N ILE A 310 -9.92 10.59 8.43
CA ILE A 310 -10.81 11.47 7.68
C ILE A 310 -11.47 10.74 6.52
N ASN A 311 -10.67 10.00 5.73
CA ASN A 311 -11.14 9.35 4.50
C ASN A 311 -12.31 8.41 4.79
N ARG A 312 -12.25 7.65 5.88
CA ARG A 312 -13.35 6.77 6.24
C ARG A 312 -14.59 7.54 6.69
N PHE A 313 -14.41 8.55 7.54
CA PHE A 313 -15.53 9.38 8.02
C PHE A 313 -16.29 10.04 6.84
N LEU A 314 -15.56 10.57 5.86
CA LEU A 314 -16.15 11.16 4.67
C LEU A 314 -16.94 10.14 3.84
N SER A 315 -16.43 8.91 3.73
CA SER A 315 -17.08 7.86 2.94
C SER A 315 -18.35 7.29 3.58
N ASP A 316 -18.41 7.20 4.91
CA ASP A 316 -19.36 6.34 5.63
C ASP A 316 -19.52 6.70 7.11
N GLY A 317 -19.62 8.00 7.41
CA GLY A 317 -19.59 8.52 8.78
C GLY A 317 -20.68 7.97 9.70
N GLU A 318 -21.89 7.68 9.20
CA GLU A 318 -22.99 7.13 9.99
C GLU A 318 -22.68 5.76 10.61
N HIS A 319 -22.18 4.81 9.81
CA HIS A 319 -21.76 3.50 10.33
C HIS A 319 -20.54 3.63 11.23
N MET A 320 -19.65 4.59 10.94
CA MET A 320 -18.47 4.84 11.76
C MET A 320 -18.86 5.35 13.17
N LEU A 321 -19.84 6.25 13.28
CA LEU A 321 -20.36 6.72 14.56
C LEU A 321 -21.03 5.58 15.36
N LYS A 322 -21.87 4.76 14.70
CA LYS A 322 -22.43 3.54 15.32
C LYS A 322 -21.33 2.58 15.79
N LYS A 323 -20.26 2.43 15.00
CA LYS A 323 -19.12 1.57 15.33
C LYS A 323 -18.37 2.09 16.56
N LEU A 324 -18.06 3.38 16.61
CA LEU A 324 -17.38 3.98 17.75
C LEU A 324 -18.19 3.83 19.04
N LYS A 325 -19.51 4.00 18.97
CA LYS A 325 -20.40 3.72 20.10
C LYS A 325 -20.28 2.27 20.59
N LEU A 326 -20.30 1.29 19.68
CA LEU A 326 -20.07 -0.12 20.04
C LEU A 326 -18.69 -0.33 20.68
N VAL A 327 -17.64 0.30 20.14
CA VAL A 327 -16.29 0.24 20.72
C VAL A 327 -16.34 0.74 22.16
N PHE A 328 -16.87 1.93 22.42
CA PHE A 328 -16.92 2.50 23.77
C PHE A 328 -17.75 1.64 24.72
N ASP A 329 -18.90 1.13 24.26
CA ASP A 329 -19.72 0.22 25.05
C ASP A 329 -19.03 -1.12 25.35
N THR A 330 -18.10 -1.57 24.51
CA THR A 330 -17.27 -2.75 24.76
C THR A 330 -16.24 -2.45 25.87
N PHE A 331 -15.58 -1.29 25.82
CA PHE A 331 -14.63 -0.86 26.86
C PHE A 331 -15.30 -0.56 28.21
N LYS A 332 -16.54 -0.05 28.21
CA LYS A 332 -17.34 0.10 29.45
C LYS A 332 -17.60 -1.24 30.16
N ARG A 333 -17.71 -2.34 29.41
CA ARG A 333 -17.94 -3.69 29.96
C ARG A 333 -16.67 -4.43 30.37
N GLN A 334 -15.51 -4.01 29.87
CA GLN A 334 -14.22 -4.68 30.04
C GLN A 334 -13.18 -3.71 30.64
N ASN A 335 -13.14 -3.61 31.97
CA ASN A 335 -12.27 -2.64 32.65
C ASN A 335 -10.78 -3.01 32.68
N ARG A 336 -10.38 -4.23 32.27
CA ARG A 336 -8.97 -4.70 32.24
C ARG A 336 -8.13 -4.03 31.15
N VAL A 337 -8.79 -3.41 30.16
CA VAL A 337 -8.15 -2.75 29.02
C VAL A 337 -8.68 -1.32 28.94
N ALA A 338 -7.77 -0.34 28.84
CA ALA A 338 -8.09 1.07 28.63
C ALA A 338 -7.96 1.44 27.15
N LEU A 339 -8.78 2.39 26.71
CA LEU A 339 -8.75 2.91 25.35
C LEU A 339 -7.86 4.15 25.27
N ILE A 340 -7.01 4.28 24.26
CA ILE A 340 -6.36 5.54 23.91
C ILE A 340 -6.95 5.97 22.56
N TRP A 341 -7.88 6.92 22.56
CA TRP A 341 -8.50 7.40 21.32
C TRP A 341 -7.74 8.60 20.78
N ARG A 342 -7.11 8.41 19.61
CA ARG A 342 -6.42 9.46 18.86
C ARG A 342 -7.15 9.71 17.54
N PRO A 343 -8.08 10.67 17.47
CA PRO A 343 -8.68 11.06 16.21
C PRO A 343 -7.69 11.81 15.32
N HIS A 344 -7.90 11.79 14.01
CA HIS A 344 -7.12 12.63 13.11
C HIS A 344 -7.28 14.12 13.51
N PRO A 345 -6.21 14.94 13.60
CA PRO A 345 -6.31 16.32 14.11
C PRO A 345 -7.31 17.20 13.36
N LEU A 346 -7.43 16.99 12.05
CA LEU A 346 -8.36 17.74 11.20
C LEU A 346 -9.77 17.10 11.09
N LEU A 347 -10.08 16.04 11.85
CA LEU A 347 -11.33 15.29 11.69
C LEU A 347 -12.56 16.16 11.93
N GLU A 348 -12.70 16.77 13.11
CA GLU A 348 -13.88 17.61 13.43
C GLU A 348 -14.03 18.79 12.47
N ALA A 349 -12.92 19.47 12.13
CA ALA A 349 -12.93 20.57 11.18
C ALA A 349 -13.43 20.12 9.79
N THR A 350 -13.05 18.91 9.38
CA THR A 350 -13.51 18.31 8.12
C THR A 350 -14.99 17.94 8.19
N ILE A 351 -15.46 17.37 9.30
CA ILE A 351 -16.88 17.05 9.52
C ILE A 351 -17.71 18.33 9.41
N ARG A 352 -17.33 19.38 10.15
CA ARG A 352 -18.01 20.69 10.13
C ARG A 352 -18.11 21.29 8.72
N SER A 353 -17.11 21.07 7.88
CA SER A 353 -17.04 21.65 6.52
C SER A 353 -17.77 20.81 5.47
N ILE A 354 -17.60 19.48 5.49
CA ILE A 354 -18.02 18.58 4.40
C ILE A 354 -19.25 17.73 4.77
N ARG A 355 -19.40 17.36 6.05
CA ARG A 355 -20.49 16.52 6.59
C ARG A 355 -21.11 17.13 7.85
N PRO A 356 -21.63 18.38 7.80
CA PRO A 356 -22.15 19.07 8.98
C PRO A 356 -23.34 18.34 9.63
N ASP A 357 -24.04 17.49 8.87
CA ASP A 357 -25.10 16.60 9.32
C ASP A 357 -24.66 15.63 10.43
N LEU A 358 -23.38 15.27 10.47
CA LEU A 358 -22.82 14.31 11.44
C LEU A 358 -22.12 14.98 12.64
N LEU A 359 -22.03 16.31 12.66
CA LEU A 359 -21.20 17.03 13.63
C LEU A 359 -21.71 16.89 15.07
N GLU A 360 -23.02 17.02 15.27
CA GLU A 360 -23.61 16.96 16.61
C GLU A 360 -23.48 15.57 17.23
N GLU A 361 -23.74 14.52 16.44
CA GLU A 361 -23.58 13.14 16.89
C GLU A 361 -22.11 12.82 17.22
N TYR A 362 -21.17 13.29 16.38
CA TYR A 362 -19.74 13.16 16.67
C TYR A 362 -19.36 13.85 17.99
N ARG A 363 -19.81 15.09 18.21
CA ARG A 363 -19.53 15.84 19.45
C ARG A 363 -20.11 15.17 20.68
N SER A 364 -21.36 14.74 20.63
CA SER A 364 -21.99 13.98 21.71
C SER A 364 -21.15 12.75 22.05
N LEU A 365 -20.64 12.04 21.03
CA LEU A 365 -19.82 10.86 21.23
C LEU A 365 -18.45 11.17 21.87
N THR A 366 -17.84 12.31 21.51
CA THR A 366 -16.59 12.76 22.16
C THR A 366 -16.79 13.11 23.63
N VAL A 367 -17.90 13.78 23.96
CA VAL A 367 -18.27 14.10 25.36
C VAL A 367 -18.52 12.80 26.14
N ASP A 368 -19.33 11.89 25.60
CA ASP A 368 -19.59 10.59 26.23
C ASP A 368 -18.29 9.80 26.50
N PHE A 369 -17.32 9.86 25.59
CA PHE A 369 -16.02 9.23 25.79
C PHE A 369 -15.27 9.85 26.97
N MET A 370 -15.14 11.18 26.99
CA MET A 370 -14.44 11.91 28.05
C MET A 370 -15.07 11.69 29.43
N ASP A 371 -16.40 11.70 29.51
CA ASP A 371 -17.15 11.52 30.76
C ASP A 371 -17.14 10.07 31.27
N SER A 372 -16.98 9.08 30.38
CA SER A 372 -17.05 7.67 30.74
C SER A 372 -15.80 7.11 31.42
N HIS A 373 -14.68 7.85 31.41
CA HIS A 373 -13.38 7.45 31.98
C HIS A 373 -12.84 6.08 31.52
N ILE A 374 -13.31 5.57 30.38
CA ILE A 374 -12.85 4.30 29.81
C ILE A 374 -11.45 4.40 29.20
N GLY A 375 -10.93 5.62 29.02
CA GLY A 375 -9.72 5.84 28.25
C GLY A 375 -9.18 7.27 28.28
N ILE A 376 -8.19 7.47 27.42
CA ILE A 376 -7.46 8.72 27.20
C ILE A 376 -7.84 9.30 25.84
N TRP A 377 -8.13 10.60 25.81
CA TRP A 377 -8.18 11.38 24.57
C TRP A 377 -6.76 11.86 24.27
N ASP A 378 -6.17 11.35 23.20
CA ASP A 378 -4.80 11.69 22.82
C ASP A 378 -4.79 12.76 21.72
N ASP A 379 -4.44 13.98 22.10
CA ASP A 379 -4.23 15.14 21.23
C ASP A 379 -2.75 15.59 21.17
N THR A 380 -1.83 14.75 21.68
CA THR A 380 -0.39 15.04 21.70
C THR A 380 0.16 15.16 20.28
N GLN A 381 1.24 15.92 20.07
CA GLN A 381 1.84 16.07 18.74
C GLN A 381 2.59 14.81 18.27
N ASP A 382 3.35 14.16 19.17
CA ASP A 382 4.17 12.99 18.85
C ASP A 382 3.45 11.66 19.14
N ILE A 383 3.11 10.95 18.07
CA ILE A 383 2.47 9.63 18.13
C ILE A 383 3.40 8.52 18.65
N THR A 384 4.73 8.70 18.55
CA THR A 384 5.72 7.67 18.91
C THR A 384 5.56 7.23 20.36
N ASN A 385 5.36 8.20 21.26
CA ASN A 385 5.15 7.93 22.67
C ASN A 385 3.85 7.14 22.91
N THR A 386 2.75 7.52 22.25
CA THR A 386 1.48 6.77 22.30
C THR A 386 1.64 5.34 21.77
N VAL A 387 2.32 5.15 20.63
CA VAL A 387 2.61 3.83 20.07
C VAL A 387 3.40 3.01 21.09
N ALA A 388 4.36 3.60 21.79
CA ALA A 388 5.19 2.92 22.78
C ALA A 388 4.46 2.60 24.10
N ILE A 389 3.51 3.43 24.54
CA ILE A 389 2.65 3.19 25.72
C ILE A 389 1.59 2.11 25.44
N ALA A 390 0.93 2.15 24.29
CA ALA A 390 -0.17 1.25 23.95
C ALA A 390 0.27 -0.23 23.89
N ASP A 391 -0.52 -1.20 24.35
CA ASP A 391 -0.20 -2.62 24.20
C ASP A 391 -0.61 -3.19 22.83
N GLY A 392 -1.45 -2.49 22.07
CA GLY A 392 -1.90 -2.90 20.74
C GLY A 392 -2.69 -1.82 20.01
N TYR A 393 -3.06 -2.11 18.77
CA TYR A 393 -3.80 -1.21 17.89
C TYR A 393 -5.20 -1.74 17.59
N ILE A 394 -6.18 -0.83 17.58
CA ILE A 394 -7.48 -1.02 16.97
C ILE A 394 -7.78 0.10 15.98
N GLY A 395 -8.47 -0.20 14.89
CA GLY A 395 -8.88 0.83 13.92
C GLY A 395 -8.80 0.33 12.49
N GLU A 396 -8.38 1.21 11.59
CA GLU A 396 -8.39 0.94 10.15
C GLU A 396 -7.03 0.47 9.65
N ASN A 397 -7.01 -0.32 8.56
CA ASN A 397 -5.77 -0.81 7.95
C ASN A 397 -5.13 0.16 6.95
N ALA A 398 -5.85 1.21 6.54
CA ALA A 398 -5.43 2.14 5.50
C ALA A 398 -4.60 3.34 6.02
N THR A 399 -4.19 3.32 7.29
CA THR A 399 -3.40 4.38 7.93
C THR A 399 -1.95 3.95 8.12
N SER A 400 -1.00 4.87 7.93
CA SER A 400 0.43 4.62 8.20
C SER A 400 0.72 4.26 9.66
N VAL A 401 -0.15 4.65 10.60
CA VAL A 401 -0.04 4.35 12.03
C VAL A 401 0.02 2.84 12.29
N VAL A 402 -0.74 2.05 11.51
CA VAL A 402 -0.78 0.59 11.68
C VAL A 402 0.61 -0.04 11.54
N ASN A 403 1.44 0.51 10.66
CA ASN A 403 2.78 0.00 10.37
C ASN A 403 3.74 0.27 11.55
N LEU A 404 3.50 1.34 12.34
CA LEU A 404 4.30 1.63 13.54
C LEU A 404 4.06 0.58 14.63
N PHE A 405 2.80 0.21 14.85
CA PHE A 405 2.44 -0.86 15.80
C PHE A 405 2.98 -2.21 15.35
N MET A 406 2.91 -2.50 14.05
CA MET A 406 3.52 -3.71 13.51
C MET A 406 5.01 -3.75 13.84
N ALA A 407 5.77 -2.71 13.47
CA ALA A 407 7.20 -2.63 13.71
C ALA A 407 7.59 -2.70 15.20
N ALA A 408 6.72 -2.21 16.08
CA ALA A 408 6.87 -2.34 17.53
C ALA A 408 6.60 -3.77 18.06
N GLY A 409 6.15 -4.70 17.21
CA GLY A 409 5.78 -6.06 17.60
C GLY A 409 4.48 -6.12 18.41
N LYS A 410 3.61 -5.12 18.26
CA LYS A 410 2.34 -4.99 18.99
C LYS A 410 1.19 -5.54 18.15
N PRO A 411 0.26 -6.31 18.75
CA PRO A 411 -0.86 -6.89 18.01
C PRO A 411 -1.78 -5.81 17.43
N VAL A 412 -2.22 -6.05 16.21
CA VAL A 412 -3.06 -5.15 15.41
C VAL A 412 -4.39 -5.82 15.10
N PHE A 413 -5.48 -5.20 15.52
CA PHE A 413 -6.85 -5.64 15.25
C PHE A 413 -7.59 -4.61 14.39
N ILE A 414 -7.96 -5.00 13.17
CA ILE A 414 -8.61 -4.11 12.20
C ILE A 414 -10.11 -4.20 12.39
N LEU A 415 -10.73 -3.07 12.72
CA LEU A 415 -12.17 -2.97 12.94
C LEU A 415 -12.93 -3.07 11.62
N ASN A 416 -14.11 -3.69 11.69
CA ASN A 416 -15.07 -3.71 10.62
C ASN A 416 -16.23 -2.77 11.00
N ASN A 417 -16.29 -1.60 10.36
CA ASN A 417 -17.29 -0.57 10.68
C ASN A 417 -18.74 -1.01 10.40
N PHE A 418 -18.91 -2.13 9.69
CA PHE A 418 -20.20 -2.72 9.40
C PHE A 418 -20.64 -3.77 10.41
N ILE A 419 -19.86 -3.97 11.48
CA ILE A 419 -20.23 -4.75 12.65
C ILE A 419 -20.50 -3.76 13.79
N THR A 420 -21.78 -3.45 14.00
CA THR A 420 -22.26 -2.51 15.03
C THR A 420 -23.02 -3.19 16.17
N GLY A 421 -22.99 -4.54 16.21
CA GLY A 421 -23.55 -5.35 17.30
C GLY A 421 -22.71 -6.60 17.60
N SER A 422 -23.19 -7.43 18.52
CA SER A 422 -22.58 -8.70 18.91
C SER A 422 -23.32 -9.88 18.30
N PHE A 423 -22.58 -10.92 17.91
CA PHE A 423 -23.14 -12.15 17.36
C PHE A 423 -23.37 -13.22 18.42
N THR A 424 -24.52 -13.89 18.36
CA THR A 424 -24.79 -15.09 19.17
C THR A 424 -23.99 -16.30 18.67
N GLN A 425 -23.95 -17.39 19.45
CA GLN A 425 -23.25 -18.60 19.05
C GLN A 425 -23.82 -19.21 17.75
N GLU A 426 -25.14 -19.31 17.64
CA GLU A 426 -25.81 -19.81 16.43
C GLU A 426 -25.44 -18.96 15.21
N GLU A 427 -25.37 -17.64 15.36
CA GLU A 427 -25.00 -16.76 14.28
C GLU A 427 -23.58 -16.98 13.80
N LYS A 428 -22.64 -17.15 14.74
CA LYS A 428 -21.24 -17.46 14.43
C LYS A 428 -21.09 -18.73 13.60
N GLN A 429 -22.00 -19.69 13.78
CA GLN A 429 -22.00 -20.96 13.05
C GLN A 429 -22.65 -20.89 11.66
N ARG A 430 -23.36 -19.80 11.34
CA ARG A 430 -23.97 -19.62 10.02
C ARG A 430 -22.88 -19.45 8.95
N PHE A 431 -23.04 -20.18 7.86
CA PHE A 431 -22.07 -20.23 6.77
C PHE A 431 -22.54 -19.39 5.58
N LYS A 432 -21.67 -18.48 5.14
CA LYS A 432 -21.90 -17.67 3.94
C LYS A 432 -21.37 -18.41 2.72
N ILE A 433 -22.25 -18.66 1.76
CA ILE A 433 -21.95 -19.44 0.55
C ILE A 433 -21.33 -18.51 -0.49
N ALA A 434 -20.17 -18.89 -1.03
CA ALA A 434 -19.56 -18.23 -2.19
C ALA A 434 -20.02 -18.88 -3.49
N ASP A 435 -19.92 -20.21 -3.56
CA ASP A 435 -20.40 -21.02 -4.67
C ASP A 435 -20.88 -22.39 -4.18
N ALA A 436 -21.67 -23.08 -5.00
CA ALA A 436 -22.19 -24.41 -4.68
C ALA A 436 -22.20 -25.33 -5.90
N VAL A 437 -21.86 -26.61 -5.76
CA VAL A 437 -21.97 -27.61 -6.83
C VAL A 437 -22.63 -28.87 -6.31
N SER A 438 -23.64 -29.36 -7.04
CA SER A 438 -24.26 -30.64 -6.75
C SER A 438 -23.46 -31.77 -7.37
N HIS A 439 -23.18 -32.81 -6.58
CA HIS A 439 -22.47 -34.01 -7.04
C HIS A 439 -22.91 -35.23 -6.22
N GLU A 440 -23.29 -36.32 -6.89
CA GLU A 440 -23.75 -37.58 -6.26
C GLU A 440 -24.81 -37.36 -5.15
N GLY A 441 -25.75 -36.42 -5.36
CA GLY A 441 -26.84 -36.12 -4.40
C GLY A 441 -26.47 -35.17 -3.26
N LYS A 442 -25.19 -34.84 -3.09
CA LYS A 442 -24.69 -33.87 -2.10
C LYS A 442 -24.51 -32.50 -2.70
N LEU A 443 -24.59 -31.48 -1.85
CA LEU A 443 -24.26 -30.09 -2.21
C LEU A 443 -22.93 -29.69 -1.58
N TRP A 444 -21.92 -29.45 -2.41
CA TRP A 444 -20.60 -28.96 -2.00
C TRP A 444 -20.54 -27.44 -2.10
N MET A 445 -19.98 -26.76 -1.10
CA MET A 445 -19.99 -25.29 -1.02
C MET A 445 -18.66 -24.72 -0.51
N THR A 446 -18.27 -23.58 -1.06
CA THR A 446 -17.13 -22.77 -0.62
C THR A 446 -17.62 -21.61 0.26
N GLY A 447 -16.77 -21.21 1.21
CA GLY A 447 -17.06 -20.09 2.11
C GLY A 447 -16.80 -18.73 1.46
N ALA A 448 -17.70 -17.76 1.71
CA ALA A 448 -17.53 -16.37 1.28
C ALA A 448 -16.79 -15.49 2.30
N GLU A 449 -16.68 -15.93 3.55
CA GLU A 449 -16.03 -15.17 4.63
C GLU A 449 -14.63 -15.71 4.98
N TYR A 450 -14.40 -17.02 4.82
CA TYR A 450 -13.17 -17.70 5.19
C TYR A 450 -12.93 -18.95 4.34
N ASN A 451 -11.70 -19.46 4.35
CA ASN A 451 -11.30 -20.66 3.64
C ASN A 451 -11.90 -21.90 4.32
N ALA A 452 -12.96 -22.45 3.73
CA ALA A 452 -13.59 -23.69 4.12
C ALA A 452 -14.31 -24.31 2.91
N LEU A 453 -14.25 -25.63 2.82
CA LEU A 453 -15.06 -26.46 1.95
C LEU A 453 -16.02 -27.25 2.83
N VAL A 454 -17.31 -27.14 2.56
CA VAL A 454 -18.37 -27.81 3.32
C VAL A 454 -19.24 -28.64 2.39
N CYS A 455 -19.91 -29.64 2.92
CA CYS A 455 -20.90 -30.41 2.20
C CYS A 455 -22.22 -30.46 2.99
N MET A 456 -23.32 -30.67 2.25
CA MET A 456 -24.67 -30.71 2.80
C MET A 456 -25.47 -31.81 2.12
N GLU A 457 -26.20 -32.58 2.91
CA GLU A 457 -27.29 -33.40 2.38
C GLU A 457 -28.54 -32.50 2.20
N PRO A 458 -29.20 -32.48 1.03
CA PRO A 458 -30.29 -31.52 0.77
C PRO A 458 -31.47 -31.54 1.74
N GLN A 459 -31.61 -32.58 2.57
CA GLN A 459 -32.80 -32.84 3.38
C GLN A 459 -32.77 -32.22 4.81
N ASP A 460 -31.61 -31.85 5.36
CA ASP A 460 -31.48 -31.46 6.78
C ASP A 460 -31.01 -30.01 7.01
N GLY A 461 -30.47 -29.33 5.99
CA GLY A 461 -29.96 -27.96 6.08
C GLY A 461 -28.74 -27.79 6.99
N ARG A 462 -28.20 -28.88 7.56
CA ARG A 462 -26.98 -28.89 8.37
C ARG A 462 -25.81 -29.16 7.45
N ILE A 463 -24.74 -28.39 7.63
CA ILE A 463 -23.55 -28.54 6.81
C ILE A 463 -22.42 -29.16 7.63
N ASP A 464 -21.69 -30.08 7.02
CA ASP A 464 -20.51 -30.70 7.59
C ASP A 464 -19.27 -30.04 7.00
N LEU A 465 -18.26 -29.80 7.84
CA LEU A 465 -16.97 -29.33 7.36
C LEU A 465 -16.25 -30.49 6.66
N ALA A 466 -16.04 -30.36 5.34
CA ALA A 466 -15.24 -31.32 4.59
C ALA A 466 -13.74 -31.08 4.81
N ASP A 467 -13.27 -29.85 4.58
CA ASP A 467 -11.87 -29.50 4.80
C ASP A 467 -11.60 -27.99 4.82
N ARG A 468 -10.38 -27.63 5.19
CA ARG A 468 -9.75 -26.33 4.96
C ARG A 468 -8.57 -26.52 4.01
N LEU A 469 -8.52 -25.71 2.96
CA LEU A 469 -7.49 -25.82 1.94
C LEU A 469 -6.11 -25.40 2.51
N LYS A 470 -5.15 -26.32 2.52
CA LYS A 470 -3.84 -26.18 3.17
C LYS A 470 -2.93 -25.22 2.41
N GLY A 471 -2.03 -24.55 3.14
CA GLY A 471 -1.09 -23.59 2.58
C GLY A 471 -1.71 -22.28 2.08
N GLN A 472 -3.00 -22.06 2.32
CA GLN A 472 -3.73 -20.85 1.91
C GLN A 472 -4.17 -20.02 3.13
N PRO A 473 -4.51 -18.73 2.94
CA PRO A 473 -5.11 -17.91 4.00
C PRO A 473 -6.31 -18.61 4.63
N LYS A 474 -6.45 -18.52 5.96
CA LYS A 474 -7.51 -19.18 6.71
C LYS A 474 -8.76 -18.29 6.80
N TRP A 475 -8.57 -17.00 7.02
CA TRP A 475 -9.63 -16.05 7.38
C TRP A 475 -10.04 -15.14 6.24
N LYS A 476 -9.70 -15.56 5.01
CA LYS A 476 -10.18 -14.98 3.76
C LYS A 476 -10.63 -16.11 2.82
N PRO A 477 -11.65 -15.91 1.97
CA PRO A 477 -12.03 -16.88 0.95
C PRO A 477 -10.89 -17.08 -0.07
N ALA A 478 -10.08 -18.12 0.12
CA ALA A 478 -8.99 -18.48 -0.79
C ALA A 478 -9.52 -18.87 -2.18
N TYR A 479 -10.66 -19.58 -2.21
CA TYR A 479 -11.32 -20.05 -3.41
C TYR A 479 -12.82 -19.72 -3.35
N LEU A 480 -13.32 -18.93 -4.30
CA LEU A 480 -14.74 -18.56 -4.32
C LEU A 480 -15.57 -19.53 -5.14
N PHE A 481 -15.14 -19.88 -6.36
CA PHE A 481 -15.93 -20.70 -7.29
C PHE A 481 -15.32 -22.09 -7.48
N MET A 482 -16.16 -23.05 -7.88
CA MET A 482 -15.73 -24.41 -8.12
C MET A 482 -16.46 -25.08 -9.29
N ALA A 483 -15.83 -26.11 -9.84
CA ALA A 483 -16.47 -27.01 -10.81
C ALA A 483 -16.15 -28.47 -10.47
N ALA A 484 -17.16 -29.34 -10.58
CA ALA A 484 -16.97 -30.78 -10.39
C ALA A 484 -16.65 -31.47 -11.71
N ARG A 485 -15.72 -32.44 -11.67
CA ARG A 485 -15.44 -33.37 -12.76
C ARG A 485 -14.99 -34.71 -12.19
N GLY A 486 -15.72 -35.78 -12.53
CA GLY A 486 -15.52 -37.07 -11.86
C GLY A 486 -15.68 -36.90 -10.35
N ASN A 487 -14.77 -37.46 -9.56
CA ASN A 487 -14.76 -37.30 -8.10
C ASN A 487 -14.02 -36.04 -7.61
N ALA A 488 -13.53 -35.18 -8.51
CA ALA A 488 -12.72 -34.03 -8.14
C ALA A 488 -13.50 -32.71 -8.22
N LEU A 489 -13.30 -31.84 -7.22
CA LEU A 489 -13.69 -30.43 -7.25
C LEU A 489 -12.47 -29.59 -7.62
N TYR A 490 -12.55 -28.89 -8.73
CA TYR A 490 -11.55 -27.89 -9.12
C TYR A 490 -11.96 -26.53 -8.55
N LEU A 491 -11.03 -25.87 -7.88
CA LEU A 491 -11.25 -24.65 -7.11
C LEU A 491 -10.57 -23.45 -7.78
N SER A 492 -11.33 -22.39 -7.99
CA SER A 492 -10.89 -21.15 -8.64
C SER A 492 -10.14 -20.24 -7.66
N PRO A 493 -8.84 -19.91 -7.89
CA PRO A 493 -8.02 -19.18 -6.93
C PRO A 493 -8.34 -17.69 -6.90
N SER A 494 -9.12 -17.27 -5.91
CA SER A 494 -9.56 -15.88 -5.76
C SER A 494 -8.62 -15.05 -4.88
N ALA A 495 -8.25 -15.57 -3.71
CA ALA A 495 -7.23 -14.98 -2.83
C ALA A 495 -6.09 -15.98 -2.54
N SER A 496 -5.77 -16.76 -3.57
CA SER A 496 -4.73 -17.80 -3.56
C SER A 496 -3.76 -17.56 -4.72
N GLY A 497 -2.50 -17.91 -4.52
CA GLY A 497 -1.46 -17.98 -5.54
C GLY A 497 -1.39 -19.34 -6.25
N MET A 498 -2.36 -20.22 -6.02
CA MET A 498 -2.33 -21.63 -6.40
C MET A 498 -3.74 -22.12 -6.76
N PRO A 499 -3.99 -22.63 -7.98
CA PRO A 499 -5.20 -23.42 -8.25
C PRO A 499 -5.13 -24.77 -7.53
N MET A 500 -6.28 -25.29 -7.08
CA MET A 500 -6.34 -26.53 -6.31
C MET A 500 -7.45 -27.44 -6.85
N ALA A 501 -7.23 -28.75 -6.78
CA ALA A 501 -8.29 -29.75 -6.87
C ALA A 501 -8.45 -30.48 -5.54
N TYR A 502 -9.66 -30.98 -5.26
CA TYR A 502 -10.01 -31.73 -4.06
C TYR A 502 -10.74 -33.01 -4.46
N ASP A 503 -10.24 -34.17 -4.04
CA ASP A 503 -10.92 -35.44 -4.27
C ASP A 503 -12.01 -35.66 -3.20
N MET A 504 -13.27 -35.69 -3.63
CA MET A 504 -14.44 -35.77 -2.76
C MET A 504 -14.59 -37.11 -2.02
N LYS A 505 -13.88 -38.16 -2.43
CA LYS A 505 -13.98 -39.50 -1.82
C LYS A 505 -12.89 -39.75 -0.80
N THR A 506 -11.67 -39.32 -1.09
CA THR A 506 -10.47 -39.53 -0.27
C THR A 506 -10.16 -38.34 0.62
N GLY A 507 -10.64 -37.15 0.27
CA GLY A 507 -10.26 -35.89 0.92
C GLY A 507 -8.88 -35.38 0.52
N GLU A 508 -8.27 -35.93 -0.53
CA GLU A 508 -6.95 -35.51 -1.00
C GLU A 508 -7.01 -34.11 -1.64
N GLN A 509 -6.12 -33.22 -1.19
CA GLN A 509 -5.92 -31.89 -1.76
C GLN A 509 -4.74 -31.92 -2.74
N MET A 510 -4.98 -31.48 -3.97
CA MET A 510 -4.01 -31.50 -5.07
C MET A 510 -3.71 -30.06 -5.54
N PRO A 511 -2.58 -29.45 -5.09
CA PRO A 511 -2.07 -28.22 -5.69
C PRO A 511 -1.76 -28.46 -7.17
N LEU A 512 -2.19 -27.55 -8.05
CA LEU A 512 -2.06 -27.73 -9.50
C LEU A 512 -0.87 -26.99 -10.12
N PHE A 513 -0.19 -26.14 -9.35
CA PHE A 513 1.15 -25.64 -9.67
C PHE A 513 2.20 -26.31 -8.78
N GLU A 514 3.45 -26.31 -9.23
CA GLU A 514 4.58 -26.80 -8.45
C GLU A 514 4.92 -25.88 -7.27
N GLN A 515 4.71 -24.56 -7.42
CA GLN A 515 5.02 -23.55 -6.42
C GLN A 515 3.90 -22.51 -6.30
N GLN A 516 3.65 -22.07 -5.07
CA GLN A 516 2.72 -20.99 -4.77
C GLN A 516 3.24 -19.69 -5.40
N GLN A 517 2.37 -19.00 -6.13
CA GLN A 517 2.69 -17.66 -6.62
C GLN A 517 2.68 -16.65 -5.48
N ASP A 518 3.58 -15.66 -5.57
CA ASP A 518 3.73 -14.59 -4.59
C ASP A 518 2.55 -13.61 -4.56
N VAL A 519 1.71 -13.65 -5.59
CA VAL A 519 0.55 -12.80 -5.78
C VAL A 519 -0.73 -13.63 -5.84
N ASN A 520 -1.84 -13.02 -5.44
CA ASN A 520 -3.15 -13.61 -5.65
C ASN A 520 -3.48 -13.65 -7.15
N LEU A 521 -3.92 -14.81 -7.61
CA LEU A 521 -4.29 -15.03 -9.02
C LEU A 521 -5.61 -14.35 -9.38
N CYS A 522 -6.48 -14.07 -8.40
CA CYS A 522 -7.72 -13.30 -8.56
C CYS A 522 -8.66 -13.83 -9.66
N PHE A 523 -8.88 -15.14 -9.71
CA PHE A 523 -9.86 -15.77 -10.59
C PHE A 523 -11.25 -15.83 -9.94
N GLN A 524 -12.26 -15.67 -10.78
CA GLN A 524 -13.67 -15.80 -10.41
C GLN A 524 -14.22 -17.08 -11.00
N ARG A 525 -14.75 -17.07 -12.22
CA ARG A 525 -15.50 -18.21 -12.77
C ARG A 525 -14.60 -19.37 -13.21
N ILE A 526 -15.16 -20.57 -13.19
CA ILE A 526 -14.49 -21.81 -13.59
C ILE A 526 -15.48 -22.68 -14.38
N PHE A 527 -15.01 -23.29 -15.46
CA PHE A 527 -15.83 -24.09 -16.38
C PHE A 527 -15.13 -25.39 -16.77
N CYS A 528 -15.89 -26.48 -16.86
CA CYS A 528 -15.43 -27.77 -17.38
C CYS A 528 -15.87 -27.92 -18.84
N TYR A 529 -14.96 -28.31 -19.73
CA TYR A 529 -15.27 -28.71 -21.10
C TYR A 529 -14.47 -29.94 -21.49
N GLY A 530 -15.15 -31.09 -21.59
CA GLY A 530 -14.52 -32.39 -21.81
C GLY A 530 -13.53 -32.75 -20.69
N ASN A 531 -12.25 -32.90 -21.05
CA ASN A 531 -11.16 -33.17 -20.11
C ASN A 531 -10.44 -31.90 -19.60
N ARG A 532 -10.93 -30.71 -19.97
CA ARG A 532 -10.24 -29.45 -19.68
C ARG A 532 -11.02 -28.59 -18.71
N ILE A 533 -10.29 -27.83 -17.91
CA ILE A 533 -10.81 -26.84 -16.97
C ILE A 533 -10.34 -25.46 -17.41
N PHE A 534 -11.28 -24.51 -17.49
CA PHE A 534 -11.03 -23.13 -17.86
C PHE A 534 -11.29 -22.22 -16.68
N TYR A 535 -10.28 -21.45 -16.28
CA TYR A 535 -10.37 -20.45 -15.22
C TYR A 535 -10.48 -19.06 -15.84
N VAL A 536 -11.50 -18.30 -15.44
CA VAL A 536 -11.76 -16.95 -15.93
C VAL A 536 -11.29 -15.92 -14.91
N PRO A 537 -10.37 -15.02 -15.29
CA PRO A 537 -9.75 -14.08 -14.38
C PRO A 537 -10.66 -12.89 -14.10
N SER A 538 -10.55 -12.30 -12.90
CA SER A 538 -11.27 -11.07 -12.56
C SER A 538 -10.49 -9.81 -12.91
N TYR A 539 -9.17 -9.90 -12.97
CA TYR A 539 -8.24 -8.81 -13.29
C TYR A 539 -7.39 -9.21 -14.51
N ARG A 540 -6.49 -8.33 -14.94
CA ARG A 540 -5.58 -8.57 -16.08
C ARG A 540 -4.65 -9.77 -15.83
N ASN A 541 -5.14 -10.96 -16.18
CA ASN A 541 -4.50 -12.28 -16.15
C ASN A 541 -5.01 -13.06 -17.38
N PRO A 542 -4.28 -14.08 -17.85
CA PRO A 542 -4.76 -14.97 -18.91
C PRO A 542 -6.02 -15.74 -18.49
N ILE A 543 -6.82 -16.18 -19.47
CA ILE A 543 -7.69 -17.34 -19.26
C ILE A 543 -6.76 -18.55 -19.13
N MET A 544 -6.84 -19.27 -18.02
CA MET A 544 -6.00 -20.45 -17.78
C MET A 544 -6.77 -21.70 -18.20
N GLU A 545 -6.16 -22.53 -19.03
CA GLU A 545 -6.68 -23.82 -19.46
C GLU A 545 -5.80 -24.92 -18.85
N TYR A 546 -6.41 -25.85 -18.12
CA TYR A 546 -5.77 -27.02 -17.54
C TYR A 546 -6.32 -28.29 -18.16
N ASP A 547 -5.44 -29.13 -18.70
CA ASP A 547 -5.80 -30.46 -19.19
C ASP A 547 -5.65 -31.49 -18.07
N CYS A 548 -6.75 -32.12 -17.67
CA CYS A 548 -6.76 -33.01 -16.51
C CYS A 548 -6.01 -34.33 -16.72
N ASP A 549 -5.78 -34.77 -17.97
CA ASP A 549 -5.15 -36.07 -18.25
C ASP A 549 -3.63 -35.89 -18.36
N THR A 550 -3.20 -34.88 -19.11
CA THR A 550 -1.79 -34.57 -19.33
C THR A 550 -1.17 -33.70 -18.23
N LYS A 551 -2.03 -33.06 -17.40
CA LYS A 551 -1.65 -32.11 -16.34
C LYS A 551 -0.90 -30.88 -16.86
N GLN A 552 -1.13 -30.52 -18.12
CA GLN A 552 -0.49 -29.37 -18.78
C GLN A 552 -1.35 -28.12 -18.70
N TRP A 553 -0.67 -26.96 -18.65
CA TRP A 553 -1.30 -25.64 -18.63
C TRP A 553 -1.13 -24.93 -19.96
N LYS A 554 -2.18 -24.19 -20.37
CA LYS A 554 -2.14 -23.18 -21.43
C LYS A 554 -2.66 -21.85 -20.91
N PHE A 555 -2.03 -20.76 -21.33
CA PHE A 555 -2.35 -19.40 -20.89
C PHE A 555 -2.74 -18.55 -22.10
N HIS A 556 -3.97 -18.04 -22.10
CA HIS A 556 -4.52 -17.27 -23.21
C HIS A 556 -4.55 -15.78 -22.84
N GLU A 557 -3.65 -14.97 -23.41
CA GLU A 557 -3.47 -13.55 -23.04
C GLU A 557 -4.00 -12.55 -24.08
N ALA A 558 -3.98 -12.92 -25.36
CA ALA A 558 -4.21 -12.01 -26.49
C ALA A 558 -5.64 -11.41 -26.56
N TRP A 559 -6.60 -11.96 -25.81
CA TRP A 559 -7.98 -11.47 -25.78
C TRP A 559 -8.15 -10.18 -24.96
N MET A 560 -7.29 -9.94 -23.96
CA MET A 560 -7.49 -8.84 -23.00
C MET A 560 -7.41 -7.47 -23.65
N ASP A 561 -6.38 -7.23 -24.45
CA ASP A 561 -6.17 -5.93 -25.11
C ASP A 561 -7.27 -5.64 -26.14
N GLY A 562 -7.77 -6.67 -26.82
CA GLY A 562 -8.90 -6.54 -27.74
C GLY A 562 -10.20 -6.17 -27.03
N LEU A 563 -10.50 -6.83 -25.90
CA LEU A 563 -11.69 -6.54 -25.10
C LEU A 563 -11.66 -5.11 -24.53
N LEU A 564 -10.49 -4.67 -24.04
CA LEU A 564 -10.30 -3.33 -23.46
C LEU A 564 -10.26 -2.23 -24.53
N LYS A 565 -9.70 -2.49 -25.72
CA LYS A 565 -9.69 -1.54 -26.84
C LYS A 565 -11.11 -1.18 -27.29
N GLY A 566 -12.02 -2.16 -27.30
CA GLY A 566 -13.43 -1.96 -27.64
C GLY A 566 -14.24 -1.19 -26.59
N ALA A 567 -13.76 -1.11 -25.34
CA ALA A 567 -14.46 -0.43 -24.24
C ALA A 567 -14.32 1.11 -24.25
N GLY A 568 -13.52 1.66 -25.17
CA GLY A 568 -13.21 3.09 -25.28
C GLY A 568 -12.26 3.59 -24.17
N ALA A 569 -11.74 4.81 -24.31
CA ALA A 569 -10.91 5.49 -23.30
C ALA A 569 -11.75 6.03 -22.12
N LYS A 570 -12.78 5.30 -21.70
CA LYS A 570 -13.61 5.66 -20.54
C LYS A 570 -12.78 5.49 -19.26
N GLU A 571 -13.03 6.33 -18.26
CA GLU A 571 -12.30 6.33 -16.97
C GLU A 571 -12.20 4.93 -16.33
N TRP A 572 -13.24 4.11 -16.49
CA TRP A 572 -13.25 2.70 -16.07
C TRP A 572 -12.17 1.85 -16.76
N ALA A 573 -11.97 1.99 -18.08
CA ALA A 573 -10.99 1.19 -18.83
C ALA A 573 -9.56 1.53 -18.41
N GLN A 574 -9.29 2.79 -18.04
CA GLN A 574 -8.01 3.20 -17.46
C GLN A 574 -7.79 2.59 -16.07
N LYS A 575 -8.81 2.64 -15.20
CA LYS A 575 -8.77 1.98 -13.88
C LYS A 575 -8.59 0.46 -14.01
N ALA A 576 -9.28 -0.19 -14.94
CA ALA A 576 -9.13 -1.61 -15.23
C ALA A 576 -7.73 -1.95 -15.78
N ALA A 577 -7.17 -1.11 -16.66
CA ALA A 577 -5.82 -1.25 -17.18
C ALA A 577 -4.75 -1.16 -16.08
N ASN A 578 -4.99 -0.34 -15.04
CA ASN A 578 -4.12 -0.18 -13.87
C ASN A 578 -4.35 -1.24 -12.77
N ARG A 579 -5.16 -2.28 -13.02
CA ARG A 579 -5.63 -3.26 -11.99
C ARG A 579 -6.37 -2.61 -10.80
N GLU A 580 -6.90 -1.41 -10.97
CA GLU A 580 -7.72 -0.72 -9.96
C GLU A 580 -9.18 -1.20 -9.99
N LEU A 581 -9.62 -1.80 -11.11
CA LEU A 581 -10.93 -2.43 -11.28
C LEU A 581 -10.79 -3.77 -12.02
N GLY A 582 -11.77 -4.65 -11.84
CA GLY A 582 -11.82 -5.93 -12.58
C GLY A 582 -12.03 -5.73 -14.08
N ILE A 583 -11.67 -6.74 -14.89
CA ILE A 583 -11.82 -6.75 -16.36
C ILE A 583 -12.96 -7.65 -16.85
N THR A 584 -13.64 -8.38 -15.95
CA THR A 584 -14.80 -9.23 -16.26
C THR A 584 -15.96 -8.93 -15.30
N SER A 585 -17.16 -8.62 -15.82
CA SER A 585 -18.36 -8.47 -14.98
C SER A 585 -19.06 -9.79 -14.74
N ASP A 586 -19.20 -10.60 -15.78
CA ASP A 586 -19.80 -11.92 -15.70
C ASP A 586 -19.25 -12.84 -16.79
N ALA A 587 -19.40 -14.14 -16.60
CA ALA A 587 -19.09 -15.14 -17.62
C ALA A 587 -20.03 -16.32 -17.54
N CYS A 588 -20.41 -16.89 -18.69
CA CYS A 588 -21.28 -18.05 -18.77
C CYS A 588 -20.88 -18.99 -19.93
N GLY A 589 -21.08 -20.29 -19.71
CA GLY A 589 -20.84 -21.32 -20.71
C GLY A 589 -22.10 -21.64 -21.52
N SER A 590 -21.94 -21.94 -22.80
CA SER A 590 -22.98 -22.48 -23.68
C SER A 590 -22.35 -23.40 -24.72
N GLY A 591 -22.56 -24.71 -24.56
CA GLY A 591 -21.92 -25.73 -25.39
C GLY A 591 -20.40 -25.65 -25.30
N GLU A 592 -19.74 -25.46 -26.43
CA GLU A 592 -18.28 -25.28 -26.52
C GLU A 592 -17.81 -23.84 -26.28
N TYR A 593 -18.72 -22.87 -26.15
CA TYR A 593 -18.36 -21.46 -26.02
C TYR A 593 -18.46 -20.97 -24.58
N LEU A 594 -17.49 -20.14 -24.22
CA LEU A 594 -17.48 -19.31 -23.04
C LEU A 594 -17.74 -17.86 -23.46
N TRP A 595 -18.77 -17.24 -22.91
CA TRP A 595 -19.07 -15.83 -23.10
C TRP A 595 -18.63 -15.03 -21.89
N ILE A 596 -17.92 -13.92 -22.12
CA ILE A 596 -17.40 -13.03 -21.08
C ILE A 596 -17.82 -11.60 -21.43
N SER A 597 -18.33 -10.86 -20.44
CA SER A 597 -18.64 -9.44 -20.60
C SER A 597 -17.59 -8.55 -19.94
N ALA A 598 -17.17 -7.49 -20.64
CA ALA A 598 -16.35 -6.45 -20.02
C ALA A 598 -17.21 -5.59 -19.08
N PRO A 599 -16.72 -5.25 -17.87
CA PRO A 599 -17.50 -4.57 -16.86
C PRO A 599 -18.11 -3.26 -17.34
N TYR A 600 -19.44 -3.18 -17.24
CA TYR A 600 -20.22 -1.99 -17.52
C TYR A 600 -20.02 -1.41 -18.93
N THR A 601 -19.69 -2.29 -19.89
CA THR A 601 -19.61 -1.97 -21.31
C THR A 601 -20.57 -2.86 -22.11
N ASN A 602 -20.69 -2.56 -23.39
CA ASN A 602 -21.42 -3.36 -24.37
C ASN A 602 -20.53 -4.40 -25.08
N GLN A 603 -19.27 -4.57 -24.64
CA GLN A 603 -18.31 -5.46 -25.27
C GLN A 603 -18.39 -6.86 -24.68
N LEU A 604 -18.51 -7.85 -25.57
CA LEU A 604 -18.58 -9.27 -25.24
C LEU A 604 -17.43 -10.00 -25.95
N LEU A 605 -16.88 -10.99 -25.25
CA LEU A 605 -15.94 -11.96 -25.80
C LEU A 605 -16.63 -13.31 -25.89
N ARG A 606 -16.57 -13.96 -27.05
CA ARG A 606 -16.85 -15.38 -27.21
C ARG A 606 -15.53 -16.12 -27.35
N PHE A 607 -15.21 -16.99 -26.42
CA PHE A 607 -14.04 -17.86 -26.45
C PHE A 607 -14.49 -19.31 -26.70
N SER A 608 -13.90 -19.97 -27.68
CA SER A 608 -14.12 -21.38 -28.00
C SER A 608 -13.25 -22.25 -27.10
N MET A 609 -13.87 -23.03 -26.23
CA MET A 609 -13.17 -24.00 -25.38
C MET A 609 -12.69 -25.22 -26.18
N ALA A 610 -13.19 -25.42 -27.41
CA ALA A 610 -12.79 -26.53 -28.27
C ALA A 610 -11.39 -26.32 -28.85
N ASP A 611 -11.17 -25.17 -29.50
CA ASP A 611 -9.97 -24.86 -30.29
C ASP A 611 -9.21 -23.61 -29.81
N SER A 612 -9.64 -23.01 -28.69
CA SER A 612 -9.04 -21.82 -28.07
C SER A 612 -9.08 -20.56 -28.93
N THR A 613 -9.92 -20.53 -29.98
CA THR A 613 -10.16 -19.33 -30.78
C THR A 613 -11.13 -18.38 -30.08
N TYR A 614 -11.11 -17.09 -30.44
CA TYR A 614 -12.05 -16.12 -29.86
C TYR A 614 -12.47 -15.02 -30.83
N ALA A 615 -13.61 -14.41 -30.53
CA ALA A 615 -14.16 -13.29 -31.28
C ALA A 615 -14.82 -12.27 -30.35
N PHE A 616 -14.75 -10.99 -30.72
CA PHE A 616 -15.39 -9.90 -30.00
C PHE A 616 -16.72 -9.54 -30.64
N PHE A 617 -17.68 -9.15 -29.80
CA PHE A 617 -19.01 -8.72 -30.19
C PHE A 617 -19.39 -7.46 -29.43
N THR A 618 -20.28 -6.68 -30.03
CA THR A 618 -20.86 -5.49 -29.42
C THR A 618 -22.36 -5.69 -29.32
N ALA A 619 -22.90 -5.71 -28.11
CA ALA A 619 -24.31 -5.90 -27.84
C ALA A 619 -24.98 -4.55 -27.53
N GLY A 620 -25.81 -4.05 -28.44
CA GLY A 620 -26.47 -2.75 -28.26
C GLY A 620 -25.58 -1.54 -28.56
N GLU A 621 -25.93 -0.39 -28.00
CA GLU A 621 -25.32 0.92 -28.31
C GLU A 621 -24.10 1.20 -27.42
N GLU A 622 -23.19 2.09 -27.86
CA GLU A 622 -21.89 2.39 -27.22
C GLU A 622 -21.98 2.87 -25.75
N ASP A 623 -23.08 3.49 -25.36
CA ASP A 623 -23.29 3.99 -24.00
C ASP A 623 -23.96 2.99 -23.06
N THR A 624 -24.27 1.80 -23.56
CA THR A 624 -24.88 0.70 -22.80
C THR A 624 -23.82 -0.08 -22.05
N GLY A 625 -24.10 -0.48 -20.80
CA GLY A 625 -23.22 -1.32 -19.99
C GLY A 625 -23.96 -2.48 -19.36
N TYR A 626 -23.29 -3.62 -19.19
CA TYR A 626 -23.92 -4.82 -18.63
C TYR A 626 -23.23 -5.35 -17.35
N SER A 627 -24.04 -5.79 -16.39
CA SER A 627 -23.61 -6.32 -15.07
C SER A 627 -23.85 -7.81 -14.87
N GLY A 628 -24.71 -8.43 -15.68
CA GLY A 628 -25.02 -9.86 -15.58
C GLY A 628 -25.46 -10.42 -16.92
N MET A 629 -25.21 -11.72 -17.15
CA MET A 629 -25.42 -12.36 -18.43
C MET A 629 -25.98 -13.77 -18.29
N ALA A 630 -26.90 -14.14 -19.19
CA ALA A 630 -27.38 -15.51 -19.33
C ALA A 630 -27.52 -15.88 -20.81
N VAL A 631 -26.83 -16.92 -21.24
CA VAL A 631 -26.88 -17.39 -22.63
C VAL A 631 -28.06 -18.34 -22.83
N ASP A 632 -28.74 -18.15 -23.95
CA ASP A 632 -29.71 -19.07 -24.54
C ASP A 632 -29.18 -19.56 -25.88
N LYS A 633 -29.87 -20.50 -26.54
CA LYS A 633 -29.38 -21.16 -27.75
C LYS A 633 -28.99 -20.18 -28.87
N ASP A 634 -29.84 -19.18 -29.13
CA ASP A 634 -29.68 -18.25 -30.26
C ASP A 634 -29.56 -16.78 -29.81
N CYS A 635 -29.58 -16.51 -28.50
CA CYS A 635 -29.51 -15.15 -27.98
C CYS A 635 -28.83 -15.09 -26.60
N ILE A 636 -28.39 -13.90 -26.22
CA ILE A 636 -27.82 -13.60 -24.91
C ILE A 636 -28.75 -12.61 -24.21
N TRP A 637 -29.08 -12.92 -22.96
CA TRP A 637 -29.79 -12.02 -22.07
C TRP A 637 -28.78 -11.26 -21.22
N LEU A 638 -28.95 -9.94 -21.14
CA LEU A 638 -28.00 -9.02 -20.50
C LEU A 638 -28.76 -8.09 -19.54
N ALA A 639 -28.25 -7.93 -18.33
CA ALA A 639 -28.76 -6.97 -17.35
C ALA A 639 -28.06 -5.63 -17.54
N GLU A 640 -28.80 -4.59 -17.93
CA GLU A 640 -28.25 -3.26 -18.16
C GLU A 640 -27.98 -2.53 -16.83
N VAL A 641 -26.88 -1.80 -16.76
CA VAL A 641 -26.34 -1.23 -15.51
C VAL A 641 -27.12 -0.01 -15.06
N LYS A 642 -27.39 0.93 -15.97
CA LYS A 642 -27.93 2.26 -15.66
C LYS A 642 -29.45 2.31 -15.64
N THR A 643 -30.09 1.30 -16.19
CA THR A 643 -31.54 1.18 -16.34
C THR A 643 -32.02 -0.11 -15.68
N ARG A 644 -33.34 -0.22 -15.56
CA ARG A 644 -33.98 -1.46 -15.09
C ARG A 644 -34.25 -2.41 -16.25
N ASP A 645 -33.50 -2.31 -17.34
CA ASP A 645 -33.78 -3.07 -18.54
C ASP A 645 -32.99 -4.39 -18.55
N VAL A 646 -33.68 -5.45 -18.97
CA VAL A 646 -33.03 -6.67 -19.44
C VAL A 646 -33.06 -6.65 -20.96
N VAL A 647 -31.91 -6.89 -21.57
CA VAL A 647 -31.71 -6.82 -23.02
C VAL A 647 -31.54 -8.23 -23.56
N ARG A 648 -32.37 -8.61 -24.54
CA ARG A 648 -32.14 -9.78 -25.39
C ARG A 648 -31.33 -9.33 -26.59
N TRP A 649 -30.14 -9.90 -26.78
CA TRP A 649 -29.29 -9.69 -27.94
C TRP A 649 -29.22 -10.97 -28.76
N ASP A 650 -29.65 -10.90 -30.02
CA ASP A 650 -29.64 -12.04 -30.93
C ASP A 650 -28.24 -12.25 -31.52
N ILE A 651 -27.67 -13.45 -31.32
CA ILE A 651 -26.26 -13.72 -31.64
C ILE A 651 -26.02 -13.68 -33.17
N ARG A 652 -27.04 -14.00 -33.97
CA ARG A 652 -26.91 -14.14 -35.43
C ARG A 652 -27.15 -12.82 -36.14
N THR A 653 -28.19 -12.10 -35.73
CA THR A 653 -28.63 -10.87 -36.40
C THR A 653 -28.06 -9.61 -35.76
N GLY A 654 -27.62 -9.69 -34.50
CA GLY A 654 -27.24 -8.53 -33.70
C GLY A 654 -28.43 -7.70 -33.19
N GLU A 655 -29.68 -8.10 -33.48
CA GLU A 655 -30.88 -7.39 -33.04
C GLU A 655 -30.95 -7.35 -31.51
N THR A 656 -31.23 -6.17 -30.95
CA THR A 656 -31.49 -6.00 -29.52
C THR A 656 -32.97 -5.74 -29.27
N ARG A 657 -33.51 -6.36 -28.21
CA ARG A 657 -34.83 -6.04 -27.66
C ARG A 657 -34.70 -5.78 -26.17
N ARG A 658 -35.30 -4.69 -25.70
CA ARG A 658 -35.24 -4.27 -24.30
C ARG A 658 -36.55 -4.57 -23.59
N PHE A 659 -36.45 -5.08 -22.38
CA PHE A 659 -37.57 -5.41 -21.51
C PHE A 659 -37.39 -4.66 -20.19
N ARG A 660 -38.24 -3.65 -19.95
CA ARG A 660 -38.22 -2.89 -18.70
C ARG A 660 -38.72 -3.77 -17.57
N VAL A 661 -37.87 -4.02 -16.58
CA VAL A 661 -38.22 -4.84 -15.43
C VAL A 661 -39.22 -4.12 -14.53
N SER A 662 -40.41 -4.70 -14.37
CA SER A 662 -41.47 -4.21 -13.49
C SER A 662 -41.29 -4.76 -12.07
N GLY A 663 -41.35 -3.87 -11.06
CA GLY A 663 -41.17 -4.24 -9.64
C GLY A 663 -40.51 -3.15 -8.80
N ARG A 664 -40.45 -3.36 -7.46
CA ARG A 664 -39.69 -2.53 -6.51
C ARG A 664 -38.19 -2.85 -6.62
N LEU A 665 -37.60 -2.49 -7.75
CA LEU A 665 -36.15 -2.39 -7.89
C LEU A 665 -35.70 -1.04 -7.34
N SER A 666 -34.64 -1.03 -6.55
CA SER A 666 -33.93 0.19 -6.18
C SER A 666 -32.46 0.00 -6.51
N SER A 667 -31.85 1.04 -7.09
CA SER A 667 -30.40 1.18 -7.03
C SER A 667 -30.07 1.92 -5.73
N ARG A 668 -28.99 1.53 -5.07
CA ARG A 668 -28.40 2.31 -3.96
C ARG A 668 -27.02 2.77 -4.40
N LYS A 669 -26.62 3.95 -3.95
CA LYS A 669 -25.25 4.44 -4.17
C LYS A 669 -24.29 3.65 -3.31
N TRP A 670 -23.14 3.33 -3.88
CA TRP A 670 -21.97 2.83 -3.18
C TRP A 670 -20.84 3.85 -3.31
N ARG A 671 -20.46 4.48 -2.21
CA ARG A 671 -19.47 5.59 -2.17
C ARG A 671 -19.77 6.68 -3.22
N TYR A 672 -19.20 6.52 -4.42
CA TYR A 672 -19.24 7.45 -5.55
C TYR A 672 -19.96 6.89 -6.79
N ASP A 673 -20.25 5.58 -6.85
CA ASP A 673 -20.85 4.89 -8.00
C ASP A 673 -22.26 4.35 -7.69
N GLU A 674 -23.18 4.40 -8.67
CA GLU A 674 -24.47 3.73 -8.56
C GLU A 674 -24.30 2.22 -8.83
N LEU A 675 -24.72 1.37 -7.89
CA LEU A 675 -24.74 -0.08 -8.12
C LEU A 675 -25.75 -0.42 -9.23
N PRO A 676 -25.47 -1.45 -10.06
CA PRO A 676 -26.39 -1.84 -11.13
C PRO A 676 -27.74 -2.25 -10.56
N TYR A 677 -28.81 -2.21 -11.35
CA TYR A 677 -30.12 -2.65 -10.87
C TYR A 677 -30.22 -4.17 -10.65
N ALA A 678 -29.42 -4.94 -11.38
CA ALA A 678 -29.31 -6.39 -11.24
C ALA A 678 -27.84 -6.84 -11.22
N THR A 679 -27.55 -7.84 -10.39
CA THR A 679 -26.21 -8.42 -10.20
C THR A 679 -25.99 -9.71 -10.98
N GLY A 680 -27.05 -10.31 -11.53
CA GLY A 680 -26.94 -11.56 -12.27
C GLY A 680 -28.25 -11.99 -12.94
N LEU A 681 -28.12 -12.89 -13.89
CA LEU A 681 -29.22 -13.51 -14.63
C LEU A 681 -29.05 -15.03 -14.62
N LEU A 682 -30.13 -15.78 -14.39
CA LEU A 682 -30.13 -17.24 -14.46
C LEU A 682 -31.12 -17.72 -15.52
N ASN A 683 -30.64 -18.52 -16.48
CA ASN A 683 -31.47 -19.14 -17.49
C ASN A 683 -32.15 -20.41 -16.94
N MET A 684 -33.49 -20.39 -16.84
CA MET A 684 -34.34 -21.48 -16.35
C MET A 684 -35.29 -21.97 -17.45
N GLY A 685 -34.76 -22.18 -18.66
CA GLY A 685 -35.54 -22.68 -19.80
C GLY A 685 -36.51 -21.62 -20.32
N GLN A 686 -37.82 -21.82 -20.11
CA GLN A 686 -38.85 -20.84 -20.47
C GLN A 686 -38.67 -19.51 -19.71
N TYR A 687 -38.10 -19.57 -18.51
CA TYR A 687 -37.97 -18.42 -17.64
C TYR A 687 -36.53 -17.90 -17.61
N LEU A 688 -36.40 -16.60 -17.36
CA LEU A 688 -35.19 -15.96 -16.91
C LEU A 688 -35.41 -15.50 -15.47
N VAL A 689 -34.51 -15.82 -14.55
CA VAL A 689 -34.54 -15.27 -13.19
C VAL A 689 -33.54 -14.12 -13.10
N ILE A 690 -34.03 -12.96 -12.74
CA ILE A 690 -33.26 -11.73 -12.58
C ILE A 690 -32.92 -11.60 -11.10
N ILE A 691 -31.63 -11.50 -10.79
CA ILE A 691 -31.13 -11.28 -9.44
C ILE A 691 -30.90 -9.78 -9.25
N PRO A 692 -31.78 -9.07 -8.56
CA PRO A 692 -31.67 -7.63 -8.37
C PRO A 692 -30.60 -7.28 -7.34
N SER A 693 -30.03 -6.07 -7.48
CA SER A 693 -29.18 -5.51 -6.43
C SER A 693 -30.00 -5.19 -5.19
N PHE A 694 -31.05 -4.39 -5.26
CA PHE A 694 -31.91 -4.16 -4.08
C PHE A 694 -33.38 -4.28 -4.46
N SER A 695 -34.06 -5.19 -3.76
CA SER A 695 -35.48 -5.49 -3.96
C SER A 695 -36.07 -6.20 -2.75
N ASN A 696 -37.39 -6.32 -2.73
CA ASN A 696 -38.15 -7.21 -1.85
C ASN A 696 -38.39 -8.61 -2.45
N GLY A 697 -37.63 -9.01 -3.48
CA GLY A 697 -37.74 -10.32 -4.12
C GLY A 697 -37.03 -10.40 -5.47
N ILE A 698 -36.66 -11.62 -5.89
CA ILE A 698 -36.10 -11.85 -7.22
C ILE A 698 -37.23 -11.89 -8.27
N ILE A 699 -36.90 -11.66 -9.53
CA ILE A 699 -37.92 -11.51 -10.59
C ILE A 699 -37.82 -12.66 -11.57
N ARG A 700 -38.93 -13.38 -11.75
CA ARG A 700 -39.12 -14.33 -12.84
C ARG A 700 -39.64 -13.58 -14.05
N PHE A 701 -38.96 -13.71 -15.17
CA PHE A 701 -39.34 -13.19 -16.47
C PHE A 701 -39.69 -14.35 -17.41
N ASP A 702 -40.91 -14.37 -17.92
CA ASP A 702 -41.36 -15.32 -18.93
C ASP A 702 -40.92 -14.84 -20.32
N LYS A 703 -40.05 -15.61 -20.98
CA LYS A 703 -39.44 -15.21 -22.26
C LYS A 703 -40.45 -15.18 -23.42
N ALA A 704 -41.56 -15.91 -23.33
CA ALA A 704 -42.56 -16.00 -24.40
C ALA A 704 -43.57 -14.87 -24.33
N THR A 705 -44.05 -14.54 -23.12
CA THR A 705 -45.09 -13.53 -22.90
C THR A 705 -44.53 -12.15 -22.54
N GLY A 706 -43.29 -12.08 -22.07
CA GLY A 706 -42.73 -10.89 -21.44
C GLY A 706 -43.28 -10.61 -20.04
N GLY A 707 -44.11 -11.51 -19.49
CA GLY A 707 -44.70 -11.40 -18.16
C GLY A 707 -43.65 -11.50 -17.06
N MET A 708 -43.83 -10.74 -15.98
CA MET A 708 -42.91 -10.70 -14.85
C MET A 708 -43.64 -11.00 -13.54
N THR A 709 -43.01 -11.78 -12.66
CA THR A 709 -43.55 -12.15 -11.34
C THR A 709 -42.45 -12.08 -10.29
N VAL A 710 -42.75 -11.54 -9.12
CA VAL A 710 -41.83 -11.56 -7.98
C VAL A 710 -41.86 -12.93 -7.32
N LEU A 711 -40.70 -13.57 -7.19
CA LEU A 711 -40.58 -14.84 -6.50
C LEU A 711 -40.21 -14.65 -5.02
N ALA A 712 -40.74 -15.53 -4.17
CA ALA A 712 -40.44 -15.64 -2.74
C ALA A 712 -40.48 -14.28 -1.99
N ALA A 713 -41.47 -13.44 -2.27
CA ALA A 713 -41.57 -12.09 -1.71
C ALA A 713 -41.54 -12.06 -0.16
N GLU A 714 -42.19 -13.03 0.49
CA GLU A 714 -42.19 -13.15 1.96
C GLU A 714 -40.79 -13.47 2.51
N PHE A 715 -40.04 -14.35 1.84
CA PHE A 715 -38.66 -14.65 2.20
C PHE A 715 -37.77 -13.41 2.08
N PHE A 716 -37.95 -12.61 1.03
CA PHE A 716 -37.14 -11.40 0.81
C PHE A 716 -37.62 -10.16 1.56
N GLY A 717 -38.83 -10.17 2.13
CA GLY A 717 -39.37 -9.07 2.93
C GLY A 717 -38.49 -8.68 4.13
N GLN A 718 -37.64 -9.58 4.61
CA GLN A 718 -36.69 -9.35 5.71
C GLN A 718 -35.23 -9.22 5.25
N ALA A 719 -34.94 -9.20 3.95
CA ALA A 719 -33.57 -9.19 3.42
C ALA A 719 -32.82 -7.87 3.71
N ASP A 720 -33.56 -6.78 3.85
CA ASP A 720 -33.05 -5.44 4.13
C ASP A 720 -32.94 -5.12 5.63
N LEU A 721 -33.40 -5.99 6.53
CA LEU A 721 -33.24 -5.77 7.97
C LEU A 721 -31.78 -5.98 8.39
N GLU A 722 -31.28 -5.10 9.27
CA GLU A 722 -29.97 -5.30 9.89
C GLU A 722 -29.95 -6.61 10.69
N ALA A 723 -28.92 -7.44 10.49
CA ALA A 723 -28.77 -8.71 11.19
C ALA A 723 -27.84 -8.51 12.40
N ASN A 724 -28.39 -8.10 13.55
CA ASN A 724 -27.64 -7.86 14.80
C ASN A 724 -26.48 -6.89 14.65
N GLY A 725 -26.73 -5.76 13.97
CA GLY A 725 -25.74 -4.73 13.69
C GLY A 725 -24.74 -5.11 12.59
N TYR A 726 -24.88 -6.29 11.96
CA TYR A 726 -24.14 -6.60 10.74
C TYR A 726 -24.84 -5.99 9.52
N CYS A 727 -24.16 -5.03 8.89
CA CYS A 727 -24.58 -4.38 7.66
C CYS A 727 -23.45 -4.48 6.61
N PRO A 728 -23.18 -5.67 6.04
CA PRO A 728 -22.01 -5.90 5.18
C PRO A 728 -21.81 -4.80 4.14
N GLN A 729 -20.57 -4.35 4.00
CA GLN A 729 -20.17 -3.23 3.12
C GLN A 729 -20.62 -3.39 1.67
N TYR A 730 -20.73 -4.65 1.24
CA TYR A 730 -20.99 -5.05 -0.12
C TYR A 730 -22.23 -5.95 -0.13
N HIS A 731 -22.87 -5.99 -1.28
CA HIS A 731 -23.94 -6.90 -1.71
C HIS A 731 -25.36 -6.37 -1.63
N GLY A 732 -26.08 -6.82 -2.63
CA GLY A 732 -27.50 -6.62 -2.76
C GLY A 732 -28.33 -7.51 -1.83
N THR A 733 -29.60 -7.63 -2.14
CA THR A 733 -30.57 -8.51 -1.48
C THR A 733 -30.02 -9.94 -1.28
N CYS A 734 -29.26 -10.45 -2.24
CA CYS A 734 -28.62 -11.76 -2.20
C CYS A 734 -27.08 -11.66 -2.20
N SER A 735 -26.42 -12.51 -1.41
CA SER A 735 -24.95 -12.75 -1.49
C SER A 735 -24.59 -13.89 -2.44
N PHE A 736 -25.53 -14.81 -2.71
CA PHE A 736 -25.34 -15.96 -3.58
C PHE A 736 -26.65 -16.32 -4.28
N ALA A 737 -26.55 -16.74 -5.53
CA ALA A 737 -27.66 -17.28 -6.32
C ALA A 737 -27.11 -18.27 -7.37
N LYS A 738 -27.69 -19.47 -7.45
CA LYS A 738 -27.28 -20.48 -8.44
C LYS A 738 -28.44 -21.36 -8.88
N LYS A 739 -28.44 -21.73 -10.16
CA LYS A 739 -29.32 -22.78 -10.70
C LYS A 739 -28.88 -24.13 -10.12
N MET A 740 -29.82 -24.86 -9.52
CA MET A 740 -29.57 -26.20 -8.98
C MET A 740 -29.99 -27.28 -9.97
N ASP A 741 -31.17 -27.12 -10.53
CA ASP A 741 -31.76 -27.98 -11.54
C ASP A 741 -32.65 -27.13 -12.47
N ASP A 742 -33.44 -27.76 -13.35
CA ASP A 742 -34.27 -27.04 -14.33
C ASP A 742 -35.45 -26.26 -13.74
N LYS A 743 -35.81 -26.51 -12.47
CA LYS A 743 -36.93 -25.85 -11.79
C LYS A 743 -36.50 -25.08 -10.55
N THR A 744 -35.39 -25.45 -9.93
CA THR A 744 -34.97 -24.96 -8.63
C THR A 744 -33.74 -24.09 -8.72
N ILE A 745 -33.79 -22.96 -8.01
CA ILE A 745 -32.61 -22.13 -7.72
C ILE A 745 -32.34 -22.11 -6.22
N LEU A 746 -31.08 -21.96 -5.85
CA LEU A 746 -30.66 -21.74 -4.47
C LEU A 746 -30.20 -20.29 -4.34
N VAL A 747 -30.72 -19.57 -3.34
CA VAL A 747 -30.38 -18.17 -3.07
C VAL A 747 -30.09 -17.96 -1.60
N GLN A 748 -29.12 -17.11 -1.28
CA GLN A 748 -28.79 -16.73 0.10
C GLN A 748 -28.89 -15.22 0.29
N ARG A 749 -29.58 -14.78 1.35
CA ARG A 749 -29.67 -13.37 1.72
C ARG A 749 -28.36 -12.87 2.29
N CYS A 750 -27.99 -11.65 1.92
CA CYS A 750 -26.69 -11.13 2.29
C CYS A 750 -26.52 -10.90 3.79
N ARG A 751 -27.46 -10.22 4.45
CA ARG A 751 -27.27 -9.75 5.84
C ARG A 751 -27.23 -10.91 6.84
N ASP A 752 -28.26 -11.75 6.88
CA ASP A 752 -28.35 -12.81 7.88
C ASP A 752 -27.88 -14.20 7.43
N GLY A 753 -27.76 -14.44 6.12
CA GLY A 753 -27.32 -15.73 5.56
C GLY A 753 -28.45 -16.76 5.45
N LYS A 754 -29.71 -16.35 5.62
CA LYS A 754 -30.83 -17.26 5.39
C LYS A 754 -30.85 -17.65 3.92
N THR A 755 -30.99 -18.95 3.67
CA THR A 755 -30.92 -19.55 2.35
C THR A 755 -32.26 -20.15 1.99
N ALA A 756 -32.66 -20.08 0.72
CA ALA A 756 -33.88 -20.70 0.22
C ALA A 756 -33.62 -21.44 -1.09
N ALA A 757 -34.17 -22.66 -1.18
CA ALA A 757 -34.38 -23.35 -2.44
C ALA A 757 -35.76 -22.94 -2.97
N ILE A 758 -35.82 -22.30 -4.13
CA ILE A 758 -37.03 -21.72 -4.72
C ILE A 758 -37.34 -22.46 -6.02
N ASN A 759 -38.56 -22.98 -6.13
CA ASN A 759 -39.10 -23.48 -7.38
C ASN A 759 -39.61 -22.31 -8.23
N VAL A 760 -39.04 -22.14 -9.42
CA VAL A 760 -39.30 -21.02 -10.32
C VAL A 760 -40.66 -21.12 -11.01
N GLU A 761 -41.22 -22.33 -11.17
CA GLU A 761 -42.50 -22.53 -11.87
C GLU A 761 -43.70 -22.17 -10.98
N ASP A 762 -43.75 -22.73 -9.77
CA ASP A 762 -44.89 -22.59 -8.85
C ASP A 762 -44.66 -21.59 -7.70
N ASN A 763 -43.45 -21.01 -7.60
CA ASN A 763 -43.06 -20.04 -6.58
C ASN A 763 -43.07 -20.57 -5.13
N THR A 764 -43.05 -21.89 -4.95
CA THR A 764 -42.85 -22.51 -3.64
C THR A 764 -41.38 -22.46 -3.23
N TYR A 765 -41.10 -22.43 -1.92
CA TYR A 765 -39.73 -22.44 -1.43
C TYR A 765 -39.58 -23.12 -0.07
N THR A 766 -38.38 -23.63 0.19
CA THR A 766 -37.94 -24.12 1.50
C THR A 766 -36.76 -23.30 1.97
N ALA A 767 -36.85 -22.72 3.17
CA ALA A 767 -35.82 -21.83 3.72
C ALA A 767 -35.17 -22.41 4.98
N PHE A 768 -33.86 -22.22 5.10
CA PHE A 768 -33.03 -22.71 6.20
C PHE A 768 -31.81 -21.80 6.44
N TYR A 769 -31.08 -22.02 7.53
CA TYR A 769 -29.78 -21.41 7.78
C TYR A 769 -28.69 -22.47 7.63
N PRO A 770 -27.81 -22.37 6.62
CA PRO A 770 -26.65 -23.25 6.53
C PRO A 770 -25.78 -23.03 7.77
N THR A 771 -25.68 -24.03 8.65
CA THR A 771 -25.07 -23.89 9.97
C THR A 771 -24.15 -25.05 10.26
N LEU A 772 -22.92 -24.76 10.66
CA LEU A 772 -21.95 -25.76 11.11
C LEU A 772 -22.34 -26.31 12.49
N SER A 773 -22.04 -27.59 12.71
CA SER A 773 -22.13 -28.18 14.05
C SER A 773 -21.17 -27.50 15.04
N ASP A 774 -21.41 -27.62 16.35
CA ASP A 774 -20.44 -27.15 17.36
C ASP A 774 -19.07 -27.79 17.19
N GLU A 775 -19.05 -29.07 16.79
CA GLU A 775 -17.81 -29.82 16.55
C GLU A 775 -17.04 -29.23 15.37
N ASP A 776 -17.68 -29.03 14.22
CA ASP A 776 -17.03 -28.53 13.00
C ASP A 776 -16.66 -27.05 13.11
N TYR A 777 -17.52 -26.24 13.73
CA TYR A 777 -17.17 -24.88 14.07
C TYR A 777 -15.96 -24.84 15.02
N GLY A 778 -15.88 -25.77 15.97
CA GLY A 778 -14.73 -25.99 16.84
C GLY A 778 -13.46 -26.36 16.07
N LYS A 779 -13.54 -27.24 15.07
CA LYS A 779 -12.42 -27.60 14.18
C LYS A 779 -11.86 -26.38 13.44
N LEU A 780 -12.71 -25.41 13.08
CA LEU A 780 -12.29 -24.20 12.39
C LEU A 780 -11.66 -23.16 13.30
N THR A 781 -12.12 -23.02 14.55
CA THR A 781 -11.90 -21.81 15.37
C THR A 781 -11.13 -22.07 16.67
N LYS A 782 -11.12 -23.29 17.19
CA LYS A 782 -10.50 -23.59 18.49
C LYS A 782 -8.98 -23.44 18.42
N GLY A 783 -8.43 -22.58 19.28
CA GLY A 783 -6.99 -22.31 19.34
C GLY A 783 -6.49 -21.32 18.29
N GLU A 784 -7.38 -20.77 17.47
CA GLU A 784 -7.04 -19.75 16.48
C GLU A 784 -7.16 -18.35 17.09
N ASP A 785 -6.27 -17.44 16.68
CA ASP A 785 -6.25 -16.04 17.15
C ASP A 785 -6.64 -15.02 16.05
N GLY A 786 -6.93 -15.51 14.85
CA GLY A 786 -7.36 -14.69 13.71
C GLY A 786 -6.24 -13.89 13.04
N PHE A 787 -5.01 -13.95 13.57
CA PHE A 787 -3.88 -13.25 12.99
C PHE A 787 -3.31 -14.02 11.79
N GLU A 788 -3.35 -13.39 10.62
CA GLU A 788 -2.75 -13.93 9.41
C GLU A 788 -2.20 -12.83 8.50
N LYS A 789 -1.24 -13.22 7.65
CA LYS A 789 -0.78 -12.40 6.53
C LYS A 789 -1.44 -12.89 5.27
N ILE A 790 -2.35 -12.08 4.75
CA ILE A 790 -3.21 -12.48 3.63
C ILE A 790 -2.43 -12.51 2.31
N GLU A 791 -1.53 -11.56 2.08
CA GLU A 791 -0.61 -11.53 0.93
C GLU A 791 0.72 -10.90 1.36
N LYS A 792 1.80 -11.09 0.58
CA LYS A 792 3.13 -10.53 0.89
C LYS A 792 3.11 -9.02 1.14
N LYS A 793 2.27 -8.27 0.40
CA LYS A 793 2.12 -6.81 0.49
C LYS A 793 1.19 -6.30 1.60
N TYR A 794 0.49 -7.18 2.31
CA TYR A 794 -0.41 -6.80 3.40
C TYR A 794 0.26 -7.02 4.76
N GLY A 795 -0.20 -6.29 5.76
CA GLY A 795 0.23 -6.50 7.13
C GLY A 795 -0.34 -7.80 7.71
N PHE A 796 0.32 -8.28 8.77
CA PHE A 796 -0.10 -9.41 9.58
C PHE A 796 -1.08 -8.93 10.66
N PHE A 797 -2.37 -9.14 10.42
CA PHE A 797 -3.45 -8.53 11.20
C PHE A 797 -4.50 -9.56 11.61
N CYS A 798 -5.26 -9.24 12.66
CA CYS A 798 -6.55 -9.86 12.93
C CYS A 798 -7.66 -8.93 12.46
N TYR A 799 -8.56 -9.41 11.61
CA TYR A 799 -9.69 -8.62 11.12
C TYR A 799 -10.94 -8.95 11.91
N GLU A 800 -11.64 -7.91 12.35
CA GLU A 800 -12.92 -8.07 13.01
C GLU A 800 -13.92 -8.75 12.08
N SER A 801 -14.51 -9.80 12.59
CA SER A 801 -15.42 -10.67 11.86
C SER A 801 -16.46 -11.24 12.81
N ARG A 802 -17.34 -12.08 12.28
CA ARG A 802 -18.27 -12.85 13.09
C ARG A 802 -17.56 -13.74 14.11
N ILE A 803 -16.39 -14.26 13.74
CA ILE A 803 -15.60 -15.20 14.53
C ILE A 803 -14.71 -14.44 15.54
N PHE A 804 -14.02 -13.39 15.08
CA PHE A 804 -13.09 -12.60 15.89
C PHE A 804 -13.70 -11.24 16.23
N SER A 805 -14.16 -11.08 17.48
CA SER A 805 -14.74 -9.84 17.98
C SER A 805 -13.72 -8.99 18.75
N LEU A 806 -13.98 -7.69 18.85
CA LEU A 806 -13.18 -6.78 19.69
C LEU A 806 -13.09 -7.26 21.14
N GLY A 807 -14.21 -7.70 21.73
CA GLY A 807 -14.22 -8.23 23.10
C GLY A 807 -13.28 -9.43 23.27
N GLY A 808 -13.32 -10.40 22.35
CA GLY A 808 -12.44 -11.56 22.38
C GLY A 808 -10.96 -11.20 22.19
N PHE A 809 -10.67 -10.17 21.38
CA PHE A 809 -9.32 -9.63 21.26
C PHE A 809 -8.84 -8.96 22.56
N MET A 810 -9.69 -8.18 23.22
CA MET A 810 -9.39 -7.56 24.52
C MET A 810 -9.14 -8.62 25.61
N ASP A 811 -9.94 -9.68 25.65
CA ASP A 811 -9.72 -10.82 26.56
C ASP A 811 -8.36 -11.48 26.30
N ALA A 812 -8.05 -11.80 25.05
CA ALA A 812 -6.78 -12.42 24.67
C ALA A 812 -5.57 -11.53 25.01
N LEU A 813 -5.70 -10.21 24.84
CA LEU A 813 -4.68 -9.24 25.23
C LEU A 813 -4.49 -9.21 26.75
N ALA A 814 -5.58 -9.07 27.50
CA ALA A 814 -5.55 -8.97 28.96
C ALA A 814 -5.06 -10.25 29.64
N GLU A 815 -5.26 -11.42 29.01
CA GLU A 815 -4.78 -12.72 29.48
C GLU A 815 -3.37 -13.07 28.99
N GLY A 816 -2.76 -12.21 28.16
CA GLY A 816 -1.41 -12.44 27.63
C GLY A 816 -1.32 -13.58 26.61
N LYS A 817 -2.45 -14.00 26.01
CA LYS A 817 -2.52 -15.05 24.98
C LYS A 817 -1.88 -14.62 23.65
N LEU A 818 -1.73 -13.31 23.42
CA LEU A 818 -1.17 -12.75 22.19
C LEU A 818 0.39 -12.72 22.16
N LYS A 819 1.08 -13.27 23.16
CA LYS A 819 2.56 -13.29 23.18
C LYS A 819 3.15 -14.03 21.97
N ALA A 820 2.55 -15.15 21.56
CA ALA A 820 3.00 -15.92 20.40
C ALA A 820 2.75 -15.20 19.06
N VAL A 821 1.74 -14.32 19.00
CA VAL A 821 1.44 -13.48 17.84
C VAL A 821 2.63 -12.58 17.52
N ARG A 822 3.29 -12.01 18.53
CA ARG A 822 4.46 -11.14 18.35
C ARG A 822 5.58 -11.83 17.56
N SER A 823 5.95 -13.05 17.91
CA SER A 823 7.03 -13.77 17.21
C SER A 823 6.69 -14.03 15.73
N ARG A 824 5.42 -14.39 15.44
CA ARG A 824 4.94 -14.55 14.07
C ARG A 824 4.93 -13.22 13.31
N GLN A 825 4.46 -12.16 13.95
CA GLN A 825 4.41 -10.81 13.38
C GLN A 825 5.82 -10.29 13.03
N MET A 826 6.80 -10.46 13.93
CA MET A 826 8.18 -10.03 13.67
C MET A 826 8.80 -10.77 12.48
N LYS A 827 8.52 -12.06 12.32
CA LYS A 827 8.96 -12.83 11.14
C LYS A 827 8.31 -12.31 9.85
N GLU A 828 7.00 -12.02 9.87
CA GLU A 828 6.30 -11.52 8.69
C GLU A 828 6.75 -10.11 8.27
N LEU A 829 7.22 -9.31 9.22
CA LEU A 829 7.73 -7.96 9.02
C LEU A 829 9.08 -7.89 8.32
N GLU A 830 9.89 -8.96 8.33
CA GLU A 830 11.18 -9.01 7.63
C GLU A 830 11.03 -8.71 6.13
N THR A 831 9.89 -9.10 5.55
CA THR A 831 9.55 -8.76 4.15
C THR A 831 9.13 -7.30 3.95
N MET A 832 8.60 -6.66 5.00
CA MET A 832 8.06 -5.30 4.94
C MET A 832 9.13 -4.25 5.18
N ALA A 833 10.09 -4.50 6.07
CA ALA A 833 11.18 -3.58 6.35
C ALA A 833 12.47 -4.30 6.74
N ALA A 834 13.58 -3.86 6.16
CA ALA A 834 14.92 -4.22 6.59
C ALA A 834 15.29 -3.45 7.87
N ASN A 835 16.26 -3.98 8.64
CA ASN A 835 16.86 -3.30 9.79
C ASN A 835 15.86 -2.88 10.88
N LEU A 836 14.89 -3.76 11.16
CA LEU A 836 13.92 -3.65 12.27
C LEU A 836 14.54 -3.85 13.66
N ASP A 837 15.87 -3.75 13.77
CA ASP A 837 16.61 -3.75 15.01
C ASP A 837 16.74 -2.33 15.61
N GLY A 838 16.17 -1.31 14.96
CA GLY A 838 16.25 0.08 15.40
C GLY A 838 17.58 0.76 15.05
N THR A 839 18.30 0.23 14.06
CA THR A 839 19.61 0.74 13.61
C THR A 839 19.64 1.13 12.14
N CYS A 840 18.48 1.31 11.49
CA CYS A 840 18.39 1.70 10.08
C CYS A 840 19.24 2.94 9.79
N GLY A 841 19.12 3.99 10.58
CA GLY A 841 19.86 5.24 10.39
C GLY A 841 21.38 5.07 10.45
N LYS A 842 21.88 4.22 11.35
CA LYS A 842 23.30 3.86 11.44
C LYS A 842 23.78 3.15 10.17
N LYS A 843 22.97 2.24 9.65
CA LYS A 843 23.29 1.47 8.43
C LYS A 843 23.22 2.34 7.18
N VAL A 844 22.26 3.27 7.11
CA VAL A 844 22.19 4.28 6.04
C VAL A 844 23.42 5.17 6.08
N HIS A 845 23.78 5.72 7.24
CA HIS A 845 24.98 6.56 7.39
C HIS A 845 26.25 5.81 6.97
N ALA A 846 26.48 4.62 7.50
CA ALA A 846 27.64 3.79 7.16
C ALA A 846 27.69 3.43 5.66
N HIS A 847 26.54 3.20 5.03
CA HIS A 847 26.48 2.94 3.59
C HIS A 847 26.82 4.19 2.77
N MET A 848 26.31 5.38 3.14
CA MET A 848 26.65 6.63 2.46
C MET A 848 28.12 7.02 2.64
N MET A 849 28.72 6.78 3.80
CA MET A 849 30.14 7.07 4.01
C MET A 849 31.04 6.24 3.09
N ARG A 850 30.74 4.94 2.92
CA ARG A 850 31.46 4.08 1.95
C ARG A 850 31.37 4.61 0.52
N ILE A 851 30.20 5.12 0.11
CA ILE A 851 30.03 5.76 -1.21
C ILE A 851 30.91 7.00 -1.34
N LEU A 852 30.94 7.87 -0.32
CA LEU A 852 31.75 9.09 -0.35
C LEU A 852 33.25 8.80 -0.36
N GLN A 853 33.68 7.70 0.27
CA GLN A 853 35.06 7.21 0.28
C GLN A 853 35.46 6.50 -1.03
N GLY A 854 34.53 6.33 -1.97
CA GLY A 854 34.81 5.71 -3.27
C GLY A 854 34.91 4.19 -3.24
N GLU A 855 34.40 3.54 -2.19
CA GLU A 855 34.27 2.09 -2.18
C GLU A 855 33.29 1.64 -3.27
N THR A 856 33.68 0.65 -4.07
CA THR A 856 32.76 0.03 -5.03
C THR A 856 31.81 -0.87 -4.24
N ILE A 857 30.53 -0.47 -4.17
CA ILE A 857 29.48 -1.13 -3.39
C ILE A 857 28.73 -2.16 -4.21
#